data_AF-A0A3L6QH92-F1
#
_entry.id   AF-A0A3L6QH92-F1
#
_cell.length_a   1.000
_cell.length_b   1.000
_cell.length_c   1.000
_cell.angle_alpha   90.00
_cell.angle_beta   90.00
_cell.angle_gamma   90.00
#
_symmetry.space_group_name_H-M   'P 1'
#
loop_
_entity.id
_entity.type
_entity.pdbx_description
1 polymer ?
#
loop_
_entity_poly.entity_id
_entity_poly.type
_entity_poly.pdbx_seq_one_letter_code
_entity_poly.pdbx_strand_id
1 'polypeptide(L)'
;MAGCKPAESPLAEREKERECGAGVSRNGGLKRADARAALPFAALLLRSLRIGCMCCCRAVDAAAEFISPASGLYHCPPLLLNHSPESLGLSKKDCIGRYYAKDAKYRPFSALLPEGSSGKMLYVKLVLVLLMCGSFMGLLHSPSIQPADEQHRTQSEASKASWMSHPDAPNSGYASSLKIDWSQIETAVKQVSPAEDGGAPRVALLNFDDSEVEEWRARLPHTEASTVRLDPVGSNVTWEHLYPEWIDEEELYGAPSCPDLPEPAVAEAEAYDVVAVKLPCGRAASWSKDVARLHLQLAAARVAARHGRRRAHVLAVSRCFPAPNLFKCRDEVARDGDVWLYRPDAEELDRKLALPVGSCELAMPFKALGDPYVSAAPHREAYATILHSEQLYACGALTAAQSIRMAGSGRDMVALVDETIGSRHRGALEAAGWKVRAIRRIRNPRASRDAYNEWNYSKFWLWTLTEYERVIFLDADLLVQRPMEPLFAMPEVSATGNNGTYFNSGVMVVEPCECTFRLLAGHVGDIESYNGGDQGYLNEVFSWWHRLPSHANYMKHFWEGDTAERAAARRRVLAADPPVALAVHFVGLKPWFCFRDYDCNWNVPALRQFASDEAHARWWKVHDAMPPRLRGFCLLDERQKALLRWDAARAREANASDGHWGVRIADPRRSMCAGDGEACREREIAGRRVEGDRITTSYAKLIDNF
;
A
#
# COMPACT_ATOMS: atom_id res chain seq x y z
N MET A 1 40.06 -16.00 -46.60
CA MET A 1 40.64 -17.21 -47.23
C MET A 1 40.21 -18.42 -46.42
N ALA A 2 39.60 -19.40 -47.10
CA ALA A 2 39.30 -20.81 -46.73
C ALA A 2 38.66 -21.07 -45.34
N GLY A 3 37.44 -21.63 -45.20
CA GLY A 3 36.84 -22.80 -45.88
C GLY A 3 37.22 -24.07 -45.09
N CYS A 4 36.37 -25.00 -44.62
CA CYS A 4 34.96 -25.41 -44.81
C CYS A 4 34.51 -26.06 -43.46
N LYS A 5 33.33 -25.87 -42.85
CA LYS A 5 31.91 -26.17 -43.17
C LYS A 5 31.51 -27.67 -43.29
N PRO A 6 30.24 -28.00 -42.93
CA PRO A 6 29.82 -29.22 -42.20
C PRO A 6 28.98 -30.18 -43.08
N ALA A 7 28.52 -31.30 -42.50
CA ALA A 7 27.63 -32.26 -43.16
C ALA A 7 26.14 -32.02 -42.83
N GLU A 8 25.32 -32.20 -43.87
CA GLU A 8 23.93 -31.80 -44.03
C GLU A 8 22.89 -32.90 -43.70
N SER A 9 21.65 -32.40 -43.61
CA SER A 9 20.32 -33.02 -43.76
C SER A 9 20.11 -33.74 -45.12
N PRO A 10 18.98 -34.48 -45.32
CA PRO A 10 17.95 -34.00 -46.28
C PRO A 10 16.50 -34.12 -45.74
N LEU A 11 15.58 -33.14 -45.84
CA LEU A 11 14.89 -32.51 -47.01
C LEU A 11 13.96 -33.50 -47.76
N ALA A 12 12.77 -33.20 -48.30
CA ALA A 12 11.88 -32.04 -48.46
C ALA A 12 10.51 -32.56 -48.96
N GLU A 13 9.39 -31.83 -48.93
CA GLU A 13 8.75 -31.07 -50.04
C GLU A 13 7.29 -30.73 -49.58
N ARG A 14 6.57 -29.65 -49.94
CA ARG A 14 6.63 -28.69 -51.07
C ARG A 14 5.73 -27.46 -50.78
N GLU A 15 6.13 -26.31 -51.33
CA GLU A 15 5.42 -25.01 -51.41
C GLU A 15 4.62 -24.82 -52.73
N LYS A 16 3.93 -23.65 -52.81
CA LYS A 16 3.45 -22.82 -53.96
C LYS A 16 1.92 -22.85 -54.20
N GLU A 17 1.21 -21.74 -54.50
CA GLU A 17 1.54 -20.49 -55.23
C GLU A 17 0.42 -19.41 -54.98
N ARG A 18 0.74 -18.12 -54.72
CA ARG A 18 0.76 -16.90 -55.59
C ARG A 18 -0.46 -15.95 -55.56
N GLU A 19 -0.11 -14.66 -55.59
CA GLU A 19 -0.91 -13.43 -55.71
C GLU A 19 -1.55 -13.22 -57.10
N CYS A 20 -2.67 -12.47 -57.14
CA CYS A 20 -2.93 -11.26 -57.94
C CYS A 20 -4.45 -11.02 -58.15
N GLY A 21 -4.89 -9.75 -58.14
CA GLY A 21 -6.07 -9.34 -58.92
C GLY A 21 -7.04 -8.38 -58.24
N ALA A 22 -7.02 -7.12 -58.71
CA ALA A 22 -7.92 -6.04 -58.37
C ALA A 22 -9.31 -6.13 -59.02
N GLY A 23 -10.30 -5.41 -58.45
CA GLY A 23 -11.26 -4.65 -59.26
C GLY A 23 -12.77 -4.99 -59.20
N VAL A 24 -13.53 -4.04 -58.63
CA VAL A 24 -14.82 -3.48 -59.14
C VAL A 24 -16.15 -4.23 -58.91
N SER A 25 -16.92 -3.70 -57.94
CA SER A 25 -18.30 -3.14 -58.02
C SER A 25 -19.46 -3.93 -58.67
N ARG A 26 -20.54 -4.22 -57.90
CA ARG A 26 -21.81 -3.44 -57.89
C ARG A 26 -22.95 -4.10 -57.08
N ASN A 27 -23.55 -3.26 -56.23
CA ASN A 27 -24.98 -3.02 -55.96
C ASN A 27 -25.96 -4.09 -55.44
N GLY A 28 -26.56 -3.72 -54.30
CA GLY A 28 -27.92 -3.98 -53.85
C GLY A 28 -27.96 -3.83 -52.32
N GLY A 29 -28.36 -2.74 -51.67
CA GLY A 29 -29.32 -1.69 -52.00
C GLY A 29 -30.52 -1.82 -51.07
N LEU A 30 -30.49 -1.20 -49.88
CA LEU A 30 -31.71 -0.79 -49.16
C LEU A 30 -31.43 0.35 -48.15
N LYS A 31 -31.79 1.56 -48.60
CA LYS A 31 -32.34 2.75 -47.92
C LYS A 31 -31.88 3.15 -46.50
N ARG A 32 -31.29 4.36 -46.46
CA ARG A 32 -31.18 5.30 -45.34
C ARG A 32 -32.49 5.52 -44.60
N ALA A 33 -32.41 5.57 -43.27
CA ALA A 33 -33.21 6.44 -42.42
C ALA A 33 -32.24 7.27 -41.56
N ASP A 34 -32.34 8.59 -41.67
CA ASP A 34 -31.65 9.56 -40.83
C ASP A 34 -32.13 9.44 -39.37
N ALA A 35 -31.19 9.41 -38.43
CA ALA A 35 -31.45 9.69 -37.01
C ALA A 35 -30.27 10.45 -36.38
N ARG A 36 -29.91 11.59 -36.99
CA ARG A 36 -29.24 12.69 -36.27
C ARG A 36 -30.29 13.39 -35.40
N ALA A 37 -30.62 12.83 -34.23
CA ALA A 37 -31.33 13.52 -33.14
C ALA A 37 -31.45 12.63 -31.88
N ALA A 38 -30.34 12.20 -31.28
CA ALA A 38 -30.39 11.52 -29.97
C ALA A 38 -29.14 11.72 -29.09
N LEU A 39 -28.25 12.66 -29.43
CA LEU A 39 -27.06 12.96 -28.64
C LEU A 39 -27.12 14.15 -27.66
N PRO A 40 -28.16 15.03 -27.61
CA PRO A 40 -28.18 16.07 -26.57
C PRO A 40 -28.94 15.67 -25.29
N PHE A 41 -29.75 14.60 -25.29
CA PHE A 41 -30.55 14.22 -24.12
C PHE A 41 -29.80 13.39 -23.07
N ALA A 42 -28.90 12.48 -23.49
CA ALA A 42 -28.08 11.68 -22.57
C ALA A 42 -27.04 12.53 -21.82
N ALA A 43 -26.48 13.55 -22.49
CA ALA A 43 -25.52 14.48 -21.89
C ALA A 43 -26.16 15.44 -20.87
N LEU A 44 -27.44 15.80 -21.05
CA LEU A 44 -28.19 16.62 -20.08
C LEU A 44 -28.62 15.82 -18.84
N LEU A 45 -28.95 14.53 -18.98
CA LEU A 45 -29.27 13.62 -17.87
C LEU A 45 -28.03 13.33 -17.00
N LEU A 46 -26.85 13.16 -17.62
CA LEU A 46 -25.58 12.96 -16.90
C LEU A 46 -25.09 14.23 -16.18
N ARG A 47 -25.37 15.43 -16.71
CA ARG A 47 -25.06 16.70 -16.02
C ARG A 47 -26.00 17.01 -14.87
N SER A 48 -27.29 16.68 -14.98
CA SER A 48 -28.27 16.89 -13.90
C SER A 48 -28.10 15.90 -12.73
N LEU A 49 -27.67 14.65 -13.00
CA LEU A 49 -27.28 13.68 -11.97
C LEU A 49 -26.00 14.08 -11.20
N ARG A 50 -25.02 14.71 -11.86
CA ARG A 50 -23.80 15.22 -11.20
C ARG A 50 -24.06 16.43 -10.30
N ILE A 51 -24.97 17.33 -10.68
CA ILE A 51 -25.34 18.50 -9.86
C ILE A 51 -26.19 18.08 -8.64
N GLY A 52 -27.09 17.10 -8.80
CA GLY A 52 -27.86 16.54 -7.68
C GLY A 52 -26.99 15.83 -6.62
N CYS A 53 -25.89 15.19 -7.04
CA CYS A 53 -24.97 14.50 -6.14
C CYS A 53 -24.07 15.47 -5.35
N MET A 54 -23.62 16.57 -5.97
CA MET A 54 -22.85 17.62 -5.27
C MET A 54 -23.67 18.41 -4.24
N CYS A 55 -24.96 18.65 -4.50
CA CYS A 55 -25.84 19.32 -3.53
C CYS A 55 -26.21 18.41 -2.33
N CYS A 56 -26.32 17.09 -2.53
CA CYS A 56 -26.49 16.15 -1.40
C CYS A 56 -25.24 16.06 -0.52
N CYS A 57 -24.04 16.10 -1.10
CA CYS A 57 -22.79 16.04 -0.31
C CYS A 57 -22.58 17.32 0.52
N ARG A 58 -22.82 18.51 -0.05
CA ARG A 58 -22.72 19.77 0.71
C ARG A 58 -23.79 19.95 1.79
N ALA A 59 -24.97 19.32 1.65
CA ALA A 59 -26.00 19.34 2.69
C ALA A 59 -25.71 18.37 3.84
N VAL A 60 -24.96 17.30 3.59
CA VAL A 60 -24.48 16.36 4.62
C VAL A 60 -23.30 16.97 5.40
N ASP A 61 -22.42 17.73 4.73
CA ASP A 61 -21.33 18.46 5.39
C ASP A 61 -21.84 19.61 6.29
N ALA A 62 -22.88 20.35 5.87
CA ALA A 62 -23.50 21.38 6.71
C ALA A 62 -24.29 20.81 7.90
N ALA A 63 -24.70 19.54 7.86
CA ALA A 63 -25.35 18.85 8.98
C ALA A 63 -24.34 18.29 9.99
N ALA A 64 -23.09 18.05 9.58
CA ALA A 64 -22.01 17.58 10.45
C ALA A 64 -21.45 18.67 11.38
N GLU A 65 -21.60 19.95 11.04
CA GLU A 65 -21.16 21.07 11.90
C GLU A 65 -22.12 21.39 13.07
N PHE A 66 -23.30 20.79 13.14
CA PHE A 66 -24.24 20.98 14.26
C PHE A 66 -24.26 19.86 15.30
N ILE A 67 -23.40 18.84 15.16
CA ILE A 67 -23.30 17.72 16.12
C ILE A 67 -21.83 17.40 16.42
N SER A 68 -21.22 18.20 17.29
CA SER A 68 -20.01 17.80 18.03
C SER A 68 -20.02 18.45 19.43
N PRO A 69 -19.98 17.68 20.54
CA PRO A 69 -19.63 18.24 21.83
C PRO A 69 -18.11 18.21 22.04
N ALA A 70 -17.58 19.39 22.35
CA ALA A 70 -16.20 19.69 22.67
C ALA A 70 -15.59 18.74 23.72
N SER A 71 -14.42 18.19 23.40
CA SER A 71 -13.47 17.63 24.36
C SER A 71 -12.73 18.77 25.08
N GLY A 72 -13.26 19.19 26.23
CA GLY A 72 -12.58 20.04 27.20
C GLY A 72 -12.04 19.20 28.36
N LEU A 73 -10.71 19.25 28.55
CA LEU A 73 -9.98 18.82 29.73
C LEU A 73 -10.64 19.33 31.03
N TYR A 74 -10.89 18.45 32.00
CA TYR A 74 -10.96 18.85 33.42
C TYR A 74 -10.35 17.79 34.35
N HIS A 75 -9.25 18.18 34.98
CA HIS A 75 -8.65 17.58 36.17
C HIS A 75 -9.64 17.51 37.34
N CYS A 76 -9.57 16.45 38.14
CA CYS A 76 -10.06 16.47 39.53
C CYS A 76 -8.87 16.68 40.49
N PRO A 77 -8.91 17.66 41.41
CA PRO A 77 -7.90 17.83 42.45
C PRO A 77 -8.15 16.89 43.64
N PRO A 78 -7.13 16.59 44.48
CA PRO A 78 -7.28 15.75 45.66
C PRO A 78 -7.68 16.59 46.87
N LEU A 79 -8.70 16.17 47.61
CA LEU A 79 -8.89 16.63 48.99
C LEU A 79 -9.31 15.47 49.89
N LEU A 80 -8.56 15.39 50.99
CA LEU A 80 -8.68 14.51 52.14
C LEU A 80 -10.11 14.48 52.72
N LEU A 81 -10.55 13.32 53.17
CA LEU A 81 -11.12 13.12 54.51
C LEU A 81 -11.36 11.64 54.81
N ASN A 82 -11.03 11.29 56.05
CA ASN A 82 -11.13 9.99 56.69
C ASN A 82 -12.56 9.43 56.72
N HIS A 83 -12.68 8.11 56.51
CA HIS A 83 -13.47 7.12 57.27
C HIS A 83 -13.85 5.94 56.35
N SER A 84 -13.61 4.70 56.82
CA SER A 84 -14.40 3.53 56.36
C SER A 84 -15.82 3.65 56.96
N PRO A 85 -16.90 3.12 56.33
CA PRO A 85 -17.12 1.67 56.26
C PRO A 85 -17.91 1.19 55.02
N GLU A 86 -18.14 -0.13 55.00
CA GLU A 86 -19.03 -0.90 54.13
C GLU A 86 -20.46 -0.31 53.97
N SER A 87 -21.13 -0.80 52.92
CA SER A 87 -22.56 -0.69 52.59
C SER A 87 -23.01 0.55 51.80
N LEU A 88 -23.32 0.33 50.52
CA LEU A 88 -24.46 0.88 49.76
C LEU A 88 -24.32 0.47 48.29
N GLY A 89 -24.96 -0.64 47.92
CA GLY A 89 -25.07 -1.06 46.52
C GLY A 89 -26.08 -0.18 45.79
N LEU A 90 -25.62 0.59 44.80
CA LEU A 90 -26.45 1.33 43.85
C LEU A 90 -25.80 1.37 42.46
N SER A 91 -26.59 1.15 41.41
CA SER A 91 -26.13 1.01 40.02
C SER A 91 -26.07 2.36 39.27
N LYS A 92 -25.20 2.42 38.26
CA LYS A 92 -24.88 3.56 37.38
C LYS A 92 -26.07 4.21 36.65
N LYS A 93 -27.27 3.64 36.71
CA LYS A 93 -28.47 4.16 36.04
C LYS A 93 -29.17 5.31 36.79
N ASP A 94 -28.96 5.47 38.10
CA ASP A 94 -29.69 6.48 38.89
C ASP A 94 -29.04 7.88 38.88
N CYS A 95 -27.80 8.04 38.41
CA CYS A 95 -27.16 9.37 38.30
C CYS A 95 -27.61 10.18 37.07
N ILE A 96 -28.19 9.55 36.04
CA ILE A 96 -28.53 10.23 34.78
C ILE A 96 -29.97 10.79 34.81
N GLY A 97 -30.84 10.24 35.66
CA GLY A 97 -32.28 10.56 35.70
C GLY A 97 -32.67 11.90 36.33
N ARG A 98 -31.75 12.67 36.92
CA ARG A 98 -32.09 13.92 37.63
C ARG A 98 -31.62 15.21 36.95
N TYR A 99 -30.90 15.16 35.84
CA TYR A 99 -30.36 16.37 35.19
C TYR A 99 -31.20 16.95 34.04
N TYR A 100 -32.21 16.24 33.53
CA TYR A 100 -33.01 16.68 32.37
C TYR A 100 -34.43 17.19 32.69
N ALA A 101 -34.78 17.38 33.96
CA ALA A 101 -36.08 17.91 34.37
C ALA A 101 -36.00 19.41 34.68
N LYS A 102 -35.71 20.26 33.70
CA LYS A 102 -35.99 21.71 33.68
C LYS A 102 -35.53 22.32 32.36
N ASP A 103 -36.47 22.43 31.42
CA ASP A 103 -36.76 23.68 30.70
C ASP A 103 -37.73 23.41 29.55
N ALA A 104 -39.01 23.47 29.92
CA ALA A 104 -40.13 23.56 29.01
C ALA A 104 -40.46 25.03 28.81
N LYS A 105 -40.15 25.59 27.63
CA LYS A 105 -40.80 26.81 27.12
C LYS A 105 -40.63 26.91 25.61
N TYR A 106 -41.71 27.25 24.92
CA TYR A 106 -41.92 27.39 23.47
C TYR A 106 -42.41 26.14 22.69
N ARG A 107 -43.72 25.88 22.83
CA ARG A 107 -44.58 25.46 21.71
C ARG A 107 -45.54 26.61 21.40
N PRO A 108 -45.58 27.08 20.14
CA PRO A 108 -46.88 27.32 19.54
C PRO A 108 -46.86 26.91 18.06
N PHE A 109 -47.39 25.73 17.70
CA PHE A 109 -47.94 25.41 16.36
C PHE A 109 -48.57 24.01 16.30
N SER A 110 -49.15 23.51 17.40
CA SER A 110 -49.80 22.19 17.44
C SER A 110 -51.33 22.23 17.26
N ALA A 111 -51.89 23.29 16.69
CA ALA A 111 -53.34 23.47 16.56
C ALA A 111 -53.88 23.28 15.11
N LEU A 112 -53.07 22.81 14.16
CA LEU A 112 -53.46 22.70 12.74
C LEU A 112 -53.20 21.32 12.12
N LEU A 113 -53.00 20.27 12.92
CA LEU A 113 -52.68 18.93 12.42
C LEU A 113 -53.83 17.93 12.71
N PRO A 114 -54.32 17.20 11.69
CA PRO A 114 -55.21 16.07 11.91
C PRO A 114 -54.51 14.97 12.72
N GLU A 115 -55.24 14.31 13.60
CA GLU A 115 -54.71 13.27 14.49
C GLU A 115 -54.10 12.11 13.69
N GLY A 116 -52.84 11.77 13.98
CA GLY A 116 -52.15 10.60 13.43
C GLY A 116 -50.86 10.87 12.63
N SER A 117 -50.43 12.12 12.45
CA SER A 117 -49.18 12.46 11.75
C SER A 117 -48.13 13.08 12.68
N SER A 118 -46.92 12.53 12.69
CA SER A 118 -45.76 13.09 13.39
C SER A 118 -45.40 14.45 12.79
N GLY A 119 -45.56 15.53 13.57
CA GLY A 119 -45.29 16.92 13.13
C GLY A 119 -43.87 17.16 12.60
N LYS A 120 -42.91 16.27 12.88
CA LYS A 120 -41.54 16.33 12.35
C LYS A 120 -41.47 16.02 10.83
N MET A 121 -42.40 15.21 10.32
CA MET A 121 -42.46 14.84 8.90
C MET A 121 -43.05 15.94 8.01
N LEU A 122 -43.96 16.78 8.56
CA LEU A 122 -44.55 17.89 7.80
C LEU A 122 -43.53 19.02 7.61
N TYR A 123 -42.73 19.32 8.63
CA TYR A 123 -41.71 20.37 8.58
C TYR A 123 -40.62 20.06 7.55
N VAL A 124 -40.15 18.80 7.52
CA VAL A 124 -39.15 18.34 6.54
C VAL A 124 -39.70 18.41 5.11
N LYS A 125 -40.96 18.04 4.89
CA LYS A 125 -41.60 18.15 3.56
C LYS A 125 -41.76 19.61 3.12
N LEU A 126 -42.09 20.52 4.03
CA LEU A 126 -42.28 21.95 3.72
C LEU A 126 -40.96 22.64 3.40
N VAL A 127 -39.89 22.29 4.12
CA VAL A 127 -38.52 22.76 3.84
C VAL A 127 -38.02 22.23 2.49
N LEU A 128 -38.27 20.95 2.18
CA LEU A 128 -37.91 20.37 0.88
C LEU A 128 -38.63 21.05 -0.29
N VAL A 129 -39.91 21.39 -0.13
CA VAL A 129 -40.67 22.11 -1.17
C VAL A 129 -40.12 23.53 -1.37
N LEU A 130 -39.77 24.25 -0.31
CA LEU A 130 -39.17 25.59 -0.41
C LEU A 130 -37.79 25.57 -1.07
N LEU A 131 -36.95 24.57 -0.76
CA LEU A 131 -35.64 24.38 -1.40
C LEU A 131 -35.76 24.04 -2.89
N MET A 132 -36.77 23.24 -3.26
CA MET A 132 -37.08 22.91 -4.66
C MET A 132 -37.55 24.16 -5.43
N CYS A 133 -38.41 24.98 -4.85
CA CYS A 133 -38.87 26.24 -5.46
C CYS A 133 -37.73 27.26 -5.61
N GLY A 134 -36.83 27.39 -4.63
CA GLY A 134 -35.66 28.28 -4.70
C GLY A 134 -34.67 27.86 -5.79
N SER A 135 -34.46 26.55 -5.95
CA SER A 135 -33.59 26.00 -7.00
C SER A 135 -34.17 26.22 -8.40
N PHE A 136 -35.50 26.15 -8.54
CA PHE A 136 -36.20 26.38 -9.80
C PHE A 136 -36.16 27.87 -10.23
N MET A 137 -36.27 28.81 -9.27
CA MET A 137 -36.14 30.24 -9.55
C MET A 137 -34.71 30.65 -9.93
N GLY A 138 -33.68 30.02 -9.35
CA GLY A 138 -32.27 30.28 -9.71
C GLY A 138 -31.90 29.82 -11.12
N LEU A 139 -32.55 28.75 -11.61
CA LEU A 139 -32.39 28.27 -12.99
C LEU A 139 -33.07 29.18 -14.02
N LEU A 140 -34.12 29.90 -13.64
CA LEU A 140 -34.85 30.82 -14.52
C LEU A 140 -34.15 32.18 -14.68
N HIS A 141 -33.10 32.49 -13.91
CA HIS A 141 -32.48 33.84 -13.88
C HIS A 141 -30.96 33.86 -14.13
N SER A 142 -30.36 32.78 -14.66
CA SER A 142 -28.93 32.80 -15.02
C SER A 142 -28.68 33.46 -16.38
N PRO A 143 -27.78 34.46 -16.50
CA PRO A 143 -27.48 35.12 -17.77
C PRO A 143 -26.65 34.24 -18.70
N SER A 144 -26.94 34.31 -20.00
CA SER A 144 -26.22 33.62 -21.07
C SER A 144 -24.92 34.35 -21.44
N ILE A 145 -23.80 33.62 -21.56
CA ILE A 145 -22.53 34.12 -22.11
C ILE A 145 -22.40 33.57 -23.55
N GLN A 146 -22.26 34.50 -24.52
CA GLN A 146 -21.94 34.19 -25.92
C GLN A 146 -20.42 34.06 -26.14
N PRO A 147 -19.97 33.29 -27.14
CA PRO A 147 -18.57 33.24 -27.55
C PRO A 147 -18.27 34.25 -28.67
N ALA A 148 -17.07 34.83 -28.69
CA ALA A 148 -16.55 35.62 -29.80
C ALA A 148 -15.10 35.23 -30.14
N ASP A 149 -14.86 35.18 -31.45
CA ASP A 149 -13.72 34.65 -32.20
C ASP A 149 -12.45 35.52 -32.23
N GLU A 150 -11.37 34.90 -32.75
CA GLU A 150 -10.01 35.36 -33.02
C GLU A 150 -9.83 36.67 -33.83
N GLN A 151 -8.69 37.39 -33.62
CA GLN A 151 -7.75 37.77 -34.70
C GLN A 151 -6.45 38.50 -34.25
N HIS A 152 -5.38 38.22 -34.99
CA HIS A 152 -3.97 38.68 -34.92
C HIS A 152 -3.69 40.20 -35.12
N ARG A 153 -2.61 40.76 -34.51
CA ARG A 153 -1.36 41.25 -35.18
C ARG A 153 -0.41 42.14 -34.32
N THR A 154 0.90 41.83 -34.44
CA THR A 154 2.15 42.65 -34.54
C THR A 154 2.68 43.63 -33.46
N GLN A 155 3.86 43.24 -32.91
CA GLN A 155 5.15 43.95 -32.67
C GLN A 155 5.24 45.44 -32.23
N SER A 156 6.00 45.69 -31.15
CA SER A 156 7.21 46.57 -31.13
C SER A 156 7.94 46.52 -29.78
N GLU A 157 9.27 46.65 -29.83
CA GLU A 157 10.29 46.56 -28.77
C GLU A 157 10.19 47.62 -27.65
N ALA A 158 10.60 47.26 -26.43
CA ALA A 158 11.59 48.00 -25.62
C ALA A 158 11.90 47.28 -24.30
N SER A 159 13.20 47.16 -24.03
CA SER A 159 13.88 46.62 -22.85
C SER A 159 13.46 47.23 -21.50
N LYS A 160 13.26 46.37 -20.48
CA LYS A 160 13.87 46.47 -19.13
C LYS A 160 13.50 45.25 -18.27
N ALA A 161 14.47 44.88 -17.45
CA ALA A 161 14.58 43.73 -16.55
C ALA A 161 13.36 43.40 -15.66
N SER A 162 13.46 42.18 -15.08
CA SER A 162 12.90 41.76 -13.78
C SER A 162 11.58 40.99 -13.79
N TRP A 163 11.57 39.71 -14.21
CA TRP A 163 10.43 38.82 -13.91
C TRP A 163 10.86 37.34 -13.77
N MET A 164 11.48 36.98 -12.64
CA MET A 164 11.38 35.63 -12.07
C MET A 164 10.62 35.74 -10.74
N SER A 165 9.30 35.73 -10.87
CA SER A 165 8.36 35.43 -9.80
C SER A 165 7.10 35.01 -10.52
N HIS A 166 6.86 33.70 -10.59
CA HIS A 166 5.57 33.21 -11.08
C HIS A 166 4.47 33.80 -10.18
N PRO A 167 3.44 34.45 -10.74
CA PRO A 167 2.30 34.95 -9.95
C PRO A 167 1.52 33.85 -9.20
N ASP A 168 1.78 32.58 -9.51
CA ASP A 168 1.10 31.41 -8.95
C ASP A 168 1.99 30.55 -7.99
N ALA A 169 3.22 30.99 -7.69
CA ALA A 169 4.20 30.23 -6.90
C ALA A 169 3.82 29.83 -5.45
N PRO A 170 2.88 30.47 -4.73
CA PRO A 170 2.54 30.03 -3.37
C PRO A 170 1.85 28.65 -3.30
N ASN A 171 1.29 28.16 -4.42
CA ASN A 171 0.40 26.99 -4.44
C ASN A 171 0.95 25.79 -5.23
N SER A 172 2.22 25.81 -5.68
CA SER A 172 2.78 24.74 -6.52
C SER A 172 3.23 23.49 -5.74
N GLY A 173 3.31 23.56 -4.40
CA GLY A 173 3.82 22.48 -3.55
C GLY A 173 5.36 22.35 -3.51
N TYR A 174 6.09 23.00 -4.42
CA TYR A 174 7.57 22.97 -4.47
C TYR A 174 8.24 23.88 -3.44
N ALA A 175 7.52 24.87 -2.93
CA ALA A 175 8.05 25.83 -1.97
C ALA A 175 8.44 25.16 -0.64
N SER A 176 9.67 25.39 -0.18
CA SER A 176 10.15 24.91 1.11
C SER A 176 10.23 26.05 2.12
N SER A 177 9.56 25.89 3.26
CA SER A 177 9.58 26.85 4.38
C SER A 177 10.82 26.73 5.28
N LEU A 178 11.73 25.82 4.95
CA LEU A 178 12.96 25.62 5.68
C LEU A 178 13.91 26.80 5.45
N LYS A 179 14.31 27.46 6.55
CA LYS A 179 15.41 28.42 6.57
C LYS A 179 16.73 27.65 6.65
N ILE A 180 17.63 27.90 5.71
CA ILE A 180 18.91 27.21 5.63
C ILE A 180 19.83 27.68 6.75
N ASP A 181 20.39 26.73 7.49
CA ASP A 181 21.59 26.97 8.31
C ASP A 181 22.83 26.73 7.44
N TRP A 182 23.41 27.81 6.95
CA TRP A 182 24.52 27.78 6.02
C TRP A 182 25.78 27.09 6.56
N SER A 183 25.96 27.07 7.88
CA SER A 183 27.11 26.40 8.50
C SER A 183 27.08 24.89 8.28
N GLN A 184 25.88 24.30 8.19
CA GLN A 184 25.68 22.88 7.91
C GLN A 184 26.06 22.55 6.44
N ILE A 185 25.66 23.41 5.50
CA ILE A 185 26.03 23.27 4.08
C ILE A 185 27.55 23.44 3.90
N GLU A 186 28.15 24.46 4.51
CA GLU A 186 29.60 24.68 4.45
C GLU A 186 30.38 23.47 5.00
N THR A 187 29.86 22.84 6.04
CA THR A 187 30.46 21.63 6.64
C THR A 187 30.31 20.41 5.73
N ALA A 188 29.14 20.23 5.12
CA ALA A 188 28.90 19.13 4.18
C ALA A 188 29.76 19.24 2.92
N VAL A 189 29.84 20.43 2.31
CA VAL A 189 30.61 20.65 1.07
C VAL A 189 32.11 20.42 1.28
N LYS A 190 32.65 20.63 2.48
CA LYS A 190 34.06 20.29 2.81
C LYS A 190 34.37 18.78 2.73
N GLN A 191 33.36 17.92 2.81
CA GLN A 191 33.52 16.46 2.65
C GLN A 191 33.59 16.02 1.19
N VAL A 192 33.27 16.92 0.25
CA VAL A 192 33.31 16.64 -1.18
C VAL A 192 34.76 16.71 -1.65
N SER A 193 35.22 15.65 -2.32
CA SER A 193 36.56 15.64 -2.90
C SER A 193 36.69 16.73 -3.98
N PRO A 194 37.89 17.30 -4.22
CA PRO A 194 38.13 18.18 -5.35
C PRO A 194 37.67 17.54 -6.66
N ALA A 195 37.29 18.36 -7.66
CA ALA A 195 36.92 17.83 -8.97
C ALA A 195 38.06 16.96 -9.53
N GLU A 196 37.73 15.90 -10.27
CA GLU A 196 38.74 14.95 -10.77
C GLU A 196 39.78 15.59 -11.71
N ASP A 197 39.46 16.75 -12.28
CA ASP A 197 40.36 17.57 -13.10
C ASP A 197 41.19 18.60 -12.28
N GLY A 198 41.07 18.58 -10.95
CA GLY A 198 41.74 19.50 -10.03
C GLY A 198 41.08 20.87 -9.91
N GLY A 199 39.93 21.08 -10.55
CA GLY A 199 39.15 22.32 -10.48
C GLY A 199 38.28 22.46 -9.23
N ALA A 200 37.58 23.60 -9.13
CA ALA A 200 36.56 23.83 -8.13
C ALA A 200 35.38 22.84 -8.34
N PRO A 201 34.79 22.27 -7.27
CA PRO A 201 33.63 21.40 -7.42
C PRO A 201 32.47 22.13 -8.11
N ARG A 202 31.93 21.52 -9.17
CA ARG A 202 30.76 22.03 -9.90
C ARG A 202 29.49 21.61 -9.16
N VAL A 203 28.63 22.58 -8.89
CA VAL A 203 27.44 22.38 -8.05
C VAL A 203 26.18 22.72 -8.84
N ALA A 204 25.29 21.75 -8.98
CA ALA A 204 23.93 21.97 -9.47
C ALA A 204 23.01 22.32 -8.31
N LEU A 205 22.37 23.49 -8.36
CA LEU A 205 21.37 23.93 -7.38
C LEU A 205 19.96 23.71 -7.92
N LEU A 206 19.19 22.84 -7.26
CA LEU A 206 17.79 22.53 -7.56
C LEU A 206 16.87 23.07 -6.45
N ASN A 207 15.86 23.86 -6.84
CA ASN A 207 14.82 24.40 -5.94
C ASN A 207 15.32 25.33 -4.82
N PHE A 208 16.43 26.03 -5.05
CA PHE A 208 16.88 27.15 -4.23
C PHE A 208 16.34 28.46 -4.84
N ASP A 209 15.91 29.40 -4.00
CA ASP A 209 15.51 30.72 -4.48
C ASP A 209 16.72 31.60 -4.83
N ASP A 210 16.49 32.71 -5.53
CA ASP A 210 17.57 33.59 -6.01
C ASP A 210 18.46 34.11 -4.86
N SER A 211 17.86 34.41 -3.70
CA SER A 211 18.60 34.89 -2.53
C SER A 211 19.47 33.80 -1.93
N GLU A 212 19.00 32.56 -1.94
CA GLU A 212 19.75 31.40 -1.50
C GLU A 212 20.89 31.05 -2.46
N VAL A 213 20.68 31.20 -3.77
CA VAL A 213 21.74 31.01 -4.77
C VAL A 213 22.84 32.07 -4.61
N GLU A 214 22.48 33.33 -4.37
CA GLU A 214 23.46 34.40 -4.08
C GLU A 214 24.26 34.13 -2.80
N GLU A 215 23.58 33.73 -1.72
CA GLU A 215 24.23 33.41 -0.44
C GLU A 215 25.16 32.18 -0.56
N TRP A 216 24.77 31.16 -1.34
CA TRP A 216 25.65 30.02 -1.65
C TRP A 216 26.95 30.49 -2.30
N ARG A 217 26.86 31.31 -3.34
CA ARG A 217 28.05 31.83 -4.05
C ARG A 217 28.93 32.72 -3.16
N ALA A 218 28.33 33.48 -2.25
CA ALA A 218 29.05 34.34 -1.33
C ALA A 218 29.82 33.53 -0.26
N ARG A 219 29.23 32.47 0.27
CA ARG A 219 29.81 31.64 1.35
C ARG A 219 30.73 30.53 0.86
N LEU A 220 30.45 30.00 -0.33
CA LEU A 220 31.21 28.92 -0.97
C LEU A 220 31.82 29.38 -2.30
N PRO A 221 32.66 30.43 -2.31
CA PRO A 221 33.23 31.00 -3.54
C PRO A 221 34.21 30.06 -4.25
N HIS A 222 34.58 28.96 -3.60
CA HIS A 222 35.43 27.88 -4.12
C HIS A 222 34.63 26.77 -4.81
N THR A 223 33.32 26.98 -5.03
CA THR A 223 32.46 26.08 -5.81
C THR A 223 31.95 26.80 -7.05
N GLU A 224 31.80 26.06 -8.15
CA GLU A 224 31.18 26.56 -9.38
C GLU A 224 29.68 26.22 -9.37
N ALA A 225 28.89 27.07 -8.69
CA ALA A 225 27.47 26.82 -8.49
C ALA A 225 26.57 27.43 -9.60
N SER A 226 25.83 26.57 -10.30
CA SER A 226 24.82 26.92 -11.30
C SER A 226 23.43 26.40 -10.90
N THR A 227 22.40 27.17 -11.26
CA THR A 227 21.00 26.77 -11.03
C THR A 227 20.55 25.83 -12.14
N VAL A 228 19.97 24.69 -11.79
CA VAL A 228 19.34 23.77 -12.74
C VAL A 228 17.84 24.04 -12.77
N ARG A 229 17.31 24.35 -13.96
CA ARG A 229 15.88 24.61 -14.16
C ARG A 229 15.12 23.28 -14.18
N LEU A 230 14.05 23.20 -13.39
CA LEU A 230 13.10 22.09 -13.38
C LEU A 230 11.70 22.67 -13.47
N ASP A 231 10.97 22.33 -14.53
CA ASP A 231 9.58 22.78 -14.68
C ASP A 231 8.70 22.02 -13.67
N PRO A 232 7.76 22.68 -12.98
CA PRO A 232 6.91 22.01 -12.01
C PRO A 232 5.96 21.02 -12.70
N VAL A 233 5.66 19.93 -12.01
CA VAL A 233 4.60 19.00 -12.43
C VAL A 233 3.26 19.75 -12.46
N GLY A 234 2.43 19.45 -13.46
CA GLY A 234 1.10 20.04 -13.59
C GLY A 234 0.26 19.85 -12.32
N SER A 235 -0.45 20.90 -11.89
CA SER A 235 -1.25 20.89 -10.65
C SER A 235 -2.42 19.89 -10.65
N ASN A 236 -2.72 19.29 -11.79
CA ASN A 236 -3.70 18.22 -11.97
C ASN A 236 -3.16 16.83 -11.62
N VAL A 237 -1.83 16.65 -11.54
CA VAL A 237 -1.22 15.37 -11.16
C VAL A 237 -1.20 15.27 -9.64
N THR A 238 -1.97 14.32 -9.12
CA THR A 238 -2.03 14.01 -7.68
C THR A 238 -1.27 12.74 -7.35
N TRP A 239 -1.10 12.45 -6.05
CA TRP A 239 -0.46 11.22 -5.63
C TRP A 239 -1.19 9.97 -6.13
N GLU A 240 -2.52 9.99 -6.20
CA GLU A 240 -3.37 8.90 -6.70
C GLU A 240 -3.19 8.66 -8.21
N HIS A 241 -2.75 9.66 -8.97
CA HIS A 241 -2.40 9.45 -10.38
C HIS A 241 -1.07 8.70 -10.53
N LEU A 242 -0.13 8.90 -9.60
CA LEU A 242 1.15 8.18 -9.57
C LEU A 242 1.01 6.81 -8.88
N TYR A 243 0.09 6.69 -7.93
CA TYR A 243 -0.15 5.48 -7.14
C TYR A 243 -1.64 5.10 -7.12
N PRO A 244 -2.23 4.74 -8.26
CA PRO A 244 -3.63 4.35 -8.32
C PRO A 244 -3.85 3.00 -7.63
N GLU A 245 -4.99 2.87 -6.96
CA GLU A 245 -5.44 1.61 -6.35
C GLU A 245 -5.50 0.47 -7.37
N TRP A 246 -6.01 0.77 -8.56
CA TRP A 246 -6.21 -0.21 -9.62
C TRP A 246 -5.50 0.19 -10.91
N ILE A 247 -4.88 -0.80 -11.56
CA ILE A 247 -4.39 -0.73 -12.94
C ILE A 247 -4.73 -2.03 -13.66
N ASP A 248 -4.71 -2.00 -14.99
CA ASP A 248 -4.87 -3.18 -15.83
C ASP A 248 -3.56 -3.99 -15.90
N GLU A 249 -3.25 -4.73 -14.83
CA GLU A 249 -1.99 -5.46 -14.69
C GLU A 249 -1.76 -6.54 -15.76
N GLU A 250 -2.82 -7.09 -16.34
CA GLU A 250 -2.76 -8.12 -17.39
C GLU A 250 -2.79 -7.51 -18.81
N GLU A 251 -2.91 -6.18 -18.92
CA GLU A 251 -3.01 -5.44 -20.19
C GLU A 251 -4.14 -5.94 -21.10
N LEU A 252 -5.29 -6.33 -20.52
CA LEU A 252 -6.45 -6.84 -21.26
C LEU A 252 -7.21 -5.74 -22.01
N TYR A 253 -7.21 -4.53 -21.46
CA TYR A 253 -7.90 -3.34 -21.93
C TYR A 253 -6.92 -2.26 -22.41
N GLY A 254 -5.71 -2.21 -21.86
CA GLY A 254 -4.64 -1.34 -22.31
C GLY A 254 -3.43 -1.35 -21.38
N ALA A 255 -2.25 -1.00 -21.91
CA ALA A 255 -1.05 -0.88 -21.11
C ALA A 255 -1.21 0.27 -20.09
N PRO A 256 -1.02 0.00 -18.79
CA PRO A 256 -1.08 1.04 -17.78
C PRO A 256 0.11 1.99 -17.95
N SER A 257 -0.09 3.29 -17.71
CA SER A 257 0.94 4.29 -17.88
C SER A 257 0.93 5.32 -16.75
N CYS A 258 2.11 5.86 -16.47
CA CYS A 258 2.29 6.93 -15.52
C CYS A 258 2.22 8.32 -16.17
N PRO A 259 1.75 9.35 -15.45
CA PRO A 259 1.94 10.74 -15.85
C PRO A 259 3.42 11.09 -16.08
N ASP A 260 3.70 11.83 -17.14
CA ASP A 260 5.04 12.34 -17.41
C ASP A 260 5.43 13.39 -16.37
N LEU A 261 6.63 13.25 -15.80
CA LEU A 261 7.23 14.25 -14.91
C LEU A 261 8.28 15.04 -15.71
N PRO A 262 8.30 16.39 -15.64
CA PRO A 262 9.27 17.19 -16.38
C PRO A 262 10.73 16.86 -16.03
N GLU A 263 11.60 16.79 -17.03
CA GLU A 263 13.02 16.53 -16.80
C GLU A 263 13.80 17.79 -16.37
N PRO A 264 14.87 17.64 -15.57
CA PRO A 264 15.78 18.75 -15.28
C PRO A 264 16.52 19.19 -16.57
N ALA A 265 16.52 20.51 -16.81
CA ALA A 265 17.17 21.13 -17.97
C ALA A 265 18.69 21.23 -17.76
N VAL A 266 19.37 20.10 -17.94
CA VAL A 266 20.83 20.00 -17.89
C VAL A 266 21.36 19.63 -19.27
N ALA A 267 22.39 20.32 -19.75
CA ALA A 267 23.04 20.02 -21.03
C ALA A 267 23.71 18.64 -21.00
N GLU A 268 23.69 17.90 -22.11
CA GLU A 268 24.23 16.53 -22.16
C GLU A 268 25.71 16.42 -21.77
N ALA A 269 26.50 17.48 -21.92
CA ALA A 269 27.93 17.50 -21.59
C ALA A 269 28.25 18.00 -20.17
N GLU A 270 27.26 18.52 -19.43
CA GLU A 270 27.48 19.04 -18.08
C GLU A 270 27.49 17.90 -17.06
N ALA A 271 28.59 17.82 -16.30
CA ALA A 271 28.72 16.91 -15.16
C ALA A 271 28.87 17.74 -13.89
N TYR A 272 28.20 17.32 -12.83
CA TYR A 272 28.25 17.99 -11.53
C TYR A 272 28.94 17.10 -10.50
N ASP A 273 29.76 17.71 -9.66
CA ASP A 273 30.41 17.02 -8.55
C ASP A 273 29.48 16.95 -7.33
N VAL A 274 28.57 17.94 -7.21
CA VAL A 274 27.50 18.00 -6.21
C VAL A 274 26.19 18.39 -6.87
N VAL A 275 25.12 17.65 -6.58
CA VAL A 275 23.75 18.01 -6.88
C VAL A 275 23.05 18.37 -5.58
N ALA A 276 22.89 19.66 -5.31
CA ALA A 276 22.17 20.14 -4.15
C ALA A 276 20.69 20.34 -4.48
N VAL A 277 19.80 19.82 -3.63
CA VAL A 277 18.36 19.96 -3.78
C VAL A 277 17.70 20.38 -2.46
N LYS A 278 16.90 21.44 -2.49
CA LYS A 278 16.09 21.86 -1.35
C LYS A 278 14.69 21.26 -1.45
N LEU A 279 14.27 20.49 -0.45
CA LEU A 279 13.02 19.74 -0.51
C LEU A 279 11.92 20.36 0.36
N PRO A 280 10.66 20.42 -0.12
CA PRO A 280 9.52 20.71 0.73
C PRO A 280 9.30 19.59 1.75
N CYS A 281 8.86 19.95 2.95
CA CYS A 281 8.58 19.03 4.05
C CYS A 281 7.42 19.59 4.88
N GLY A 282 6.20 19.13 4.60
CA GLY A 282 4.99 19.51 5.33
C GLY A 282 4.81 18.63 6.58
N ARG A 283 4.25 19.19 7.67
CA ARG A 283 3.94 18.45 8.91
C ARG A 283 2.60 17.68 8.85
N ALA A 284 1.98 17.55 7.69
CA ALA A 284 0.72 16.82 7.54
C ALA A 284 0.94 15.30 7.68
N ALA A 285 -0.13 14.55 7.97
CA ALA A 285 -0.13 13.10 8.18
C ALA A 285 0.41 12.26 7.00
N SER A 286 0.71 12.87 5.85
CA SER A 286 1.21 12.21 4.64
C SER A 286 2.40 12.96 4.04
N TRP A 287 3.33 13.38 4.90
CA TRP A 287 4.50 14.20 4.53
C TRP A 287 5.39 13.58 3.45
N SER A 288 5.37 12.25 3.29
CA SER A 288 6.18 11.51 2.31
C SER A 288 5.47 11.28 0.98
N LYS A 289 4.14 11.45 0.92
CA LYS A 289 3.32 11.30 -0.31
C LYS A 289 3.02 12.66 -0.93
N ASP A 290 4.07 13.32 -1.35
CA ASP A 290 4.02 14.66 -1.97
C ASP A 290 4.66 14.60 -3.36
N VAL A 291 3.90 15.01 -4.38
CA VAL A 291 4.32 14.92 -5.79
C VAL A 291 5.55 15.80 -6.05
N ALA A 292 5.59 17.02 -5.51
CA ALA A 292 6.70 17.93 -5.70
C ALA A 292 7.98 17.41 -5.04
N ARG A 293 7.86 16.88 -3.82
CA ARG A 293 8.96 16.25 -3.08
C ARG A 293 9.50 15.02 -3.80
N LEU A 294 8.63 14.14 -4.31
CA LEU A 294 9.07 12.98 -5.10
C LEU A 294 9.77 13.44 -6.37
N HIS A 295 9.17 14.37 -7.11
CA HIS A 295 9.71 14.88 -8.36
C HIS A 295 11.11 15.49 -8.19
N LEU A 296 11.32 16.34 -7.17
CA LEU A 296 12.61 16.96 -6.88
C LEU A 296 13.69 15.93 -6.56
N GLN A 297 13.35 14.88 -5.80
CA GLN A 297 14.29 13.81 -5.46
C GLN A 297 14.67 12.99 -6.69
N LEU A 298 13.69 12.64 -7.55
CA LEU A 298 13.95 11.95 -8.82
C LEU A 298 14.79 12.81 -9.77
N ALA A 299 14.51 14.12 -9.86
CA ALA A 299 15.30 15.04 -10.67
C ALA A 299 16.74 15.14 -10.17
N ALA A 300 16.95 15.27 -8.85
CA ALA A 300 18.29 15.29 -8.26
C ALA A 300 19.05 13.98 -8.53
N ALA A 301 18.38 12.84 -8.39
CA ALA A 301 18.96 11.53 -8.71
C ALA A 301 19.32 11.41 -10.20
N ARG A 302 18.47 11.90 -11.12
CA ARG A 302 18.76 11.91 -12.56
C ARG A 302 19.96 12.77 -12.91
N VAL A 303 20.08 13.97 -12.32
CA VAL A 303 21.27 14.81 -12.53
C VAL A 303 22.53 14.14 -11.96
N ALA A 304 22.43 13.48 -10.81
CA ALA A 304 23.56 12.79 -10.19
C ALA A 304 23.99 11.50 -10.94
N ALA A 305 23.05 10.83 -11.61
CA ALA A 305 23.33 9.62 -12.39
C ALA A 305 23.90 9.94 -13.79
N ARG A 306 23.65 11.15 -14.31
CA ARG A 306 24.21 11.61 -15.59
C ARG A 306 25.74 11.59 -15.53
N HIS A 307 26.34 10.72 -16.34
CA HIS A 307 27.78 10.45 -16.52
C HIS A 307 28.44 9.41 -15.60
N GLY A 308 27.77 8.27 -15.42
CA GLY A 308 28.33 6.90 -15.33
C GLY A 308 29.52 6.64 -14.40
N ARG A 309 30.71 7.17 -14.72
CA ARG A 309 31.96 6.94 -13.97
C ARG A 309 32.26 7.98 -12.88
N ARG A 310 31.76 9.22 -13.01
CA ARG A 310 31.94 10.26 -12.00
C ARG A 310 30.87 10.13 -10.93
N ARG A 311 31.26 9.77 -9.71
CA ARG A 311 30.35 9.68 -8.57
C ARG A 311 30.05 11.07 -8.02
N ALA A 312 28.93 11.64 -8.46
CA ALA A 312 28.39 12.89 -7.91
C ALA A 312 27.89 12.68 -6.48
N HIS A 313 28.04 13.71 -5.64
CA HIS A 313 27.36 13.76 -4.35
C HIS A 313 25.95 14.33 -4.53
N VAL A 314 25.01 13.90 -3.69
CA VAL A 314 23.68 14.50 -3.60
C VAL A 314 23.54 15.14 -2.23
N LEU A 315 23.34 16.46 -2.19
CA LEU A 315 23.13 17.23 -0.97
C LEU A 315 21.64 17.60 -0.87
N ALA A 316 20.90 16.93 0.00
CA ALA A 316 19.50 17.24 0.25
C ALA A 316 19.36 18.18 1.46
N VAL A 317 18.66 19.29 1.29
CA VAL A 317 18.32 20.24 2.36
C VAL A 317 16.85 20.04 2.75
N SER A 318 16.60 19.33 3.84
CA SER A 318 15.26 19.00 4.31
C SER A 318 15.21 18.53 5.77
N ARG A 319 14.13 18.90 6.48
CA ARG A 319 13.81 18.35 7.82
C ARG A 319 13.34 16.90 7.78
N CYS A 320 12.64 16.55 6.72
CA CYS A 320 12.13 15.20 6.48
C CYS A 320 13.25 14.40 5.81
N PHE A 321 13.47 13.14 6.22
CA PHE A 321 14.49 12.31 5.58
C PHE A 321 14.17 12.09 4.09
N PRO A 322 15.19 12.13 3.21
CA PRO A 322 15.04 11.75 1.80
C PRO A 322 14.59 10.29 1.64
N ALA A 323 14.00 9.94 0.50
CA ALA A 323 13.46 8.62 0.20
C ALA A 323 14.53 7.52 0.44
N PRO A 324 14.37 6.67 1.48
CA PRO A 324 15.47 5.79 1.94
C PRO A 324 15.93 4.74 0.93
N ASN A 325 15.06 4.39 -0.02
CA ASN A 325 15.35 3.45 -1.08
C ASN A 325 15.83 4.11 -2.38
N LEU A 326 15.80 5.44 -2.48
CA LEU A 326 16.48 6.21 -3.54
C LEU A 326 17.86 6.68 -3.07
N PHE A 327 17.94 7.33 -1.91
CA PHE A 327 19.17 7.76 -1.27
C PHE A 327 19.42 6.91 -0.03
N LYS A 328 20.18 5.83 -0.22
CA LYS A 328 20.38 4.84 0.83
C LYS A 328 21.26 5.41 1.93
N CYS A 329 20.96 5.04 3.16
CA CYS A 329 21.80 5.39 4.31
C CYS A 329 23.22 4.82 4.23
N ARG A 330 23.46 3.74 3.47
CA ARG A 330 24.81 3.20 3.24
C ARG A 330 25.68 4.13 2.38
N ASP A 331 25.03 5.00 1.62
CA ASP A 331 25.66 5.99 0.74
C ASP A 331 25.75 7.36 1.44
N GLU A 332 25.25 7.49 2.68
CA GLU A 332 25.34 8.72 3.47
C GLU A 332 26.80 8.97 3.86
N VAL A 333 27.32 10.12 3.46
CA VAL A 333 28.68 10.60 3.76
C VAL A 333 28.69 11.45 5.02
N ALA A 334 27.69 12.32 5.15
CA ALA A 334 27.57 13.23 6.29
C ALA A 334 26.11 13.64 6.49
N ARG A 335 25.76 13.92 7.74
CA ARG A 335 24.48 14.49 8.14
C ARG A 335 24.71 15.50 9.25
N ASP A 336 24.19 16.71 9.06
CA ASP A 336 24.19 17.76 10.07
C ASP A 336 22.88 18.54 9.99
N GLY A 337 22.09 18.51 11.07
CA GLY A 337 20.77 19.12 11.13
C GLY A 337 19.85 18.70 9.98
N ASP A 338 19.50 19.68 9.15
CA ASP A 338 18.59 19.53 8.00
C ASP A 338 19.35 19.29 6.68
N VAL A 339 20.68 19.09 6.72
CA VAL A 339 21.53 18.83 5.56
C VAL A 339 21.96 17.36 5.55
N TRP A 340 21.67 16.69 4.43
CA TRP A 340 21.99 15.29 4.17
C TRP A 340 22.91 15.21 2.97
N LEU A 341 24.08 14.59 3.11
CA LEU A 341 25.02 14.40 2.02
C LEU A 341 25.18 12.92 1.70
N TYR A 342 24.86 12.54 0.47
CA TYR A 342 25.00 11.19 -0.06
C TYR A 342 26.03 11.13 -1.16
N ARG A 343 26.60 9.94 -1.37
CA ARG A 343 27.43 9.60 -2.53
C ARG A 343 26.89 8.31 -3.18
N PRO A 344 25.74 8.40 -3.87
CA PRO A 344 25.09 7.23 -4.45
C PRO A 344 25.91 6.62 -5.59
N ASP A 345 25.65 5.35 -5.88
CA ASP A 345 26.19 4.68 -7.05
C ASP A 345 25.36 5.03 -8.31
N ALA A 346 26.02 5.59 -9.33
CA ALA A 346 25.35 6.09 -10.52
C ALA A 346 24.65 4.96 -11.33
N GLU A 347 25.29 3.79 -11.47
CA GLU A 347 24.69 2.65 -12.18
C GLU A 347 23.49 2.08 -11.42
N GLU A 348 23.50 2.15 -10.08
CA GLU A 348 22.33 1.81 -9.28
C GLU A 348 21.19 2.82 -9.45
N LEU A 349 21.49 4.12 -9.43
CA LEU A 349 20.50 5.16 -9.68
C LEU A 349 19.89 5.01 -11.08
N ASP A 350 20.69 4.83 -12.12
CA ASP A 350 20.22 4.64 -13.50
C ASP A 350 19.24 3.45 -13.60
N ARG A 351 19.59 2.31 -13.00
CA ARG A 351 18.71 1.12 -12.99
C ARG A 351 17.38 1.38 -12.29
N LYS A 352 17.39 2.13 -11.19
CA LYS A 352 16.16 2.47 -10.45
C LYS A 352 15.31 3.52 -11.17
N LEU A 353 15.95 4.52 -11.78
CA LEU A 353 15.30 5.59 -12.54
C LEU A 353 14.73 5.11 -13.88
N ALA A 354 15.19 3.95 -14.38
CA ALA A 354 14.59 3.27 -15.52
C ALA A 354 13.27 2.56 -15.19
N LEU A 355 12.93 2.40 -13.91
CA LEU A 355 11.63 1.88 -13.49
C LEU A 355 10.56 2.99 -13.51
N PRO A 356 9.27 2.62 -13.56
CA PRO A 356 8.19 3.60 -13.49
C PRO A 356 8.28 4.54 -12.29
N VAL A 357 7.87 5.79 -12.49
CA VAL A 357 7.92 6.84 -11.46
C VAL A 357 7.01 6.57 -10.25
N GLY A 358 6.01 5.70 -10.41
CA GLY A 358 5.08 5.27 -9.36
C GLY A 358 4.39 3.95 -9.70
N SER A 359 3.37 3.56 -8.93
CA SER A 359 2.63 2.31 -9.10
C SER A 359 1.50 2.36 -10.16
N CYS A 360 1.45 3.43 -10.95
CA CYS A 360 0.58 3.58 -12.12
C CYS A 360 0.95 2.67 -13.28
N GLU A 361 2.13 2.04 -13.23
CA GLU A 361 2.60 1.04 -14.18
C GLU A 361 3.29 -0.09 -13.40
N LEU A 362 3.36 -1.29 -14.01
CA LEU A 362 4.07 -2.41 -13.42
C LEU A 362 5.58 -2.23 -13.59
N ALA A 363 6.32 -2.23 -12.49
CA ALA A 363 7.78 -2.21 -12.53
C ALA A 363 8.36 -3.55 -13.01
N MET A 364 7.61 -4.64 -12.84
CA MET A 364 7.87 -5.94 -13.44
C MET A 364 6.70 -6.29 -14.36
N PRO A 365 6.89 -6.38 -15.68
CA PRO A 365 5.83 -6.77 -16.60
C PRO A 365 5.20 -8.10 -16.21
N PHE A 366 3.88 -8.26 -16.38
CA PHE A 366 3.17 -9.46 -15.95
C PHE A 366 3.77 -10.76 -16.52
N LYS A 367 4.18 -10.73 -17.80
CA LYS A 367 4.81 -11.87 -18.49
C LYS A 367 6.15 -12.28 -17.86
N ALA A 368 6.88 -11.32 -17.28
CA ALA A 368 8.18 -11.57 -16.66
C ALA A 368 8.10 -12.42 -15.38
N LEU A 369 6.92 -12.57 -14.77
CA LEU A 369 6.72 -13.51 -13.65
C LEU A 369 6.99 -14.97 -14.04
N GLY A 370 6.89 -15.31 -15.33
CA GLY A 370 7.17 -16.64 -15.85
C GLY A 370 8.61 -16.85 -16.33
N ASP A 371 9.41 -15.79 -16.38
CA ASP A 371 10.74 -15.85 -16.99
C ASP A 371 11.74 -16.57 -16.06
N PRO A 372 12.71 -17.30 -16.64
CA PRO A 372 13.77 -17.89 -15.85
C PRO A 372 14.64 -16.78 -15.26
N TYR A 373 14.92 -16.87 -13.95
CA TYR A 373 15.85 -15.96 -13.28
C TYR A 373 17.16 -16.66 -12.96
N VAL A 374 18.26 -16.08 -13.43
CA VAL A 374 19.62 -16.55 -13.16
C VAL A 374 20.34 -15.48 -12.35
N SER A 375 20.56 -15.76 -11.06
CA SER A 375 21.33 -14.89 -10.19
C SER A 375 22.83 -15.12 -10.36
N ALA A 376 23.62 -14.05 -10.34
CA ALA A 376 25.07 -14.13 -10.26
C ALA A 376 25.56 -14.52 -8.84
N ALA A 377 24.75 -14.26 -7.81
CA ALA A 377 25.08 -14.53 -6.42
C ALA A 377 23.88 -15.15 -5.66
N PRO A 378 23.40 -16.34 -6.07
CA PRO A 378 22.20 -16.96 -5.49
C PRO A 378 22.31 -17.27 -3.99
N HIS A 379 23.53 -17.36 -3.47
CA HIS A 379 23.81 -17.56 -2.03
C HIS A 379 23.63 -16.27 -1.20
N ARG A 380 23.48 -15.12 -1.85
CA ARG A 380 23.17 -13.81 -1.23
C ARG A 380 21.70 -13.43 -1.41
N GLU A 381 20.85 -14.39 -1.74
CA GLU A 381 19.40 -14.27 -1.85
C GLU A 381 18.71 -15.18 -0.84
N ALA A 382 17.68 -14.67 -0.17
CA ALA A 382 16.90 -15.48 0.77
C ALA A 382 15.41 -15.14 0.78
N TYR A 383 14.59 -16.13 1.13
CA TYR A 383 13.26 -15.89 1.66
C TYR A 383 13.36 -15.60 3.15
N ALA A 384 12.56 -14.68 3.64
CA ALA A 384 12.46 -14.41 5.08
C ALA A 384 11.01 -14.42 5.55
N THR A 385 10.79 -14.88 6.78
CA THR A 385 9.52 -14.72 7.49
C THR A 385 9.77 -14.32 8.93
N ILE A 386 8.73 -13.88 9.64
CA ILE A 386 8.79 -13.47 11.03
C ILE A 386 7.66 -14.11 11.84
N LEU A 387 7.97 -14.59 13.06
CA LEU A 387 6.99 -15.20 13.95
C LEU A 387 6.99 -14.53 15.33
N HIS A 388 5.78 -14.16 15.76
CA HIS A 388 5.49 -13.60 17.09
C HIS A 388 4.58 -14.48 17.96
N SER A 389 4.14 -15.62 17.43
CA SER A 389 3.37 -16.57 18.20
C SER A 389 3.47 -17.94 17.56
N GLU A 390 3.91 -18.90 18.37
CA GLU A 390 3.97 -20.29 17.94
C GLU A 390 2.57 -20.88 17.77
N GLN A 391 1.59 -20.49 18.60
CA GLN A 391 0.22 -20.98 18.51
C GLN A 391 -0.50 -20.45 17.26
N LEU A 392 -0.15 -19.25 16.82
CA LEU A 392 -0.87 -18.60 15.71
C LEU A 392 -0.28 -18.92 14.33
N TYR A 393 1.04 -18.89 14.20
CA TYR A 393 1.69 -18.81 12.89
C TYR A 393 2.76 -19.88 12.65
N ALA A 394 3.13 -20.72 13.64
CA ALA A 394 4.13 -21.76 13.41
C ALA A 394 3.71 -22.75 12.31
N CYS A 395 2.46 -23.23 12.34
CA CYS A 395 1.95 -24.11 11.29
C CYS A 395 2.01 -23.45 9.90
N GLY A 396 1.65 -22.16 9.81
CA GLY A 396 1.76 -21.37 8.58
C GLY A 396 3.19 -21.32 8.05
N ALA A 397 4.16 -20.97 8.90
CA ALA A 397 5.57 -20.90 8.51
C ALA A 397 6.16 -22.27 8.09
N LEU A 398 5.73 -23.37 8.73
CA LEU A 398 6.14 -24.72 8.34
C LEU A 398 5.60 -25.07 6.94
N THR A 399 4.32 -24.79 6.69
CA THR A 399 3.71 -25.01 5.36
C THR A 399 4.30 -24.08 4.31
N ALA A 400 4.65 -22.84 4.65
CA ALA A 400 5.33 -21.91 3.76
C ALA A 400 6.70 -22.45 3.31
N ALA A 401 7.53 -22.95 4.22
CA ALA A 401 8.79 -23.61 3.85
C ALA A 401 8.59 -24.82 2.93
N GLN A 402 7.58 -25.66 3.23
CA GLN A 402 7.24 -26.77 2.35
C GLN A 402 6.84 -26.29 0.95
N SER A 403 6.07 -25.21 0.88
CA SER A 403 5.59 -24.62 -0.38
C SER A 403 6.74 -24.06 -1.24
N ILE A 404 7.70 -23.36 -0.63
CA ILE A 404 8.91 -22.84 -1.29
C ILE A 404 9.73 -23.98 -1.91
N ARG A 405 9.91 -25.08 -1.16
CA ARG A 405 10.63 -26.27 -1.64
C ARG A 405 9.90 -26.98 -2.78
N MET A 406 8.57 -27.12 -2.66
CA MET A 406 7.74 -27.72 -3.71
C MET A 406 7.71 -26.88 -4.99
N ALA A 407 7.84 -25.55 -4.86
CA ALA A 407 8.03 -24.66 -6.00
C ALA A 407 9.41 -24.81 -6.67
N GLY A 408 10.33 -25.58 -6.08
CA GLY A 408 11.65 -25.89 -6.64
C GLY A 408 12.74 -24.92 -6.22
N SER A 409 12.50 -24.03 -5.25
CA SER A 409 13.52 -23.07 -4.84
C SER A 409 14.63 -23.71 -4.00
N GLY A 410 15.87 -23.32 -4.30
CA GLY A 410 17.06 -23.67 -3.55
C GLY A 410 17.63 -22.52 -2.71
N ARG A 411 16.93 -21.39 -2.60
CA ARG A 411 17.40 -20.23 -1.82
C ARG A 411 17.36 -20.51 -0.33
N ASP A 412 18.17 -19.75 0.40
CA ASP A 412 18.11 -19.75 1.85
C ASP A 412 16.71 -19.32 2.32
N MET A 413 16.27 -19.90 3.43
CA MET A 413 15.03 -19.53 4.11
C MET A 413 15.38 -19.11 5.52
N VAL A 414 15.03 -17.89 5.94
CA VAL A 414 15.35 -17.35 7.28
C VAL A 414 14.08 -17.06 8.05
N ALA A 415 13.96 -17.61 9.26
CA ALA A 415 12.84 -17.33 10.16
C ALA A 415 13.32 -16.46 11.32
N LEU A 416 12.88 -15.21 11.35
CA LEU A 416 13.08 -14.33 12.49
C LEU A 416 12.06 -14.70 13.57
N VAL A 417 12.52 -15.08 14.75
CA VAL A 417 11.67 -15.55 15.84
C VAL A 417 12.00 -14.83 17.14
N ASP A 418 10.98 -14.41 17.87
CA ASP A 418 11.18 -13.80 19.18
C ASP A 418 11.20 -14.84 20.33
N GLU A 419 11.40 -14.36 21.55
CA GLU A 419 11.49 -15.17 22.76
C GLU A 419 10.25 -16.03 23.07
N THR A 420 9.10 -15.76 22.45
CA THR A 420 7.86 -16.55 22.67
C THR A 420 7.80 -17.83 21.86
N ILE A 421 8.71 -18.02 20.90
CA ILE A 421 8.82 -19.25 20.13
C ILE A 421 9.72 -20.22 20.89
N GLY A 422 9.14 -21.28 21.45
CA GLY A 422 9.84 -22.28 22.25
C GLY A 422 10.80 -23.16 21.44
N SER A 423 11.72 -23.84 22.13
CA SER A 423 12.73 -24.72 21.50
C SER A 423 12.12 -25.79 20.59
N ARG A 424 10.97 -26.36 20.99
CA ARG A 424 10.22 -27.34 20.18
C ARG A 424 9.82 -26.77 18.81
N HIS A 425 9.29 -25.55 18.77
CA HIS A 425 8.88 -24.90 17.52
C HIS A 425 10.08 -24.42 16.70
N ARG A 426 11.14 -23.94 17.35
CA ARG A 426 12.41 -23.60 16.68
C ARG A 426 13.00 -24.81 15.96
N GLY A 427 13.10 -25.95 16.64
CA GLY A 427 13.57 -27.19 16.02
C GLY A 427 12.67 -27.69 14.88
N ALA A 428 11.36 -27.43 14.94
CA ALA A 428 10.45 -27.74 13.84
C ALA A 428 10.69 -26.84 12.62
N LEU A 429 10.90 -25.54 12.84
CA LEU A 429 11.25 -24.59 11.79
C LEU A 429 12.57 -24.98 11.10
N GLU A 430 13.60 -25.31 11.88
CA GLU A 430 14.87 -25.82 11.37
C GLU A 430 14.69 -27.11 10.56
N ALA A 431 13.89 -28.04 11.08
CA ALA A 431 13.56 -29.29 10.38
C ALA A 431 12.76 -29.09 9.09
N ALA A 432 12.01 -27.99 8.95
CA ALA A 432 11.36 -27.57 7.71
C ALA A 432 12.33 -26.89 6.72
N GLY A 433 13.49 -26.44 7.22
CA GLY A 433 14.54 -25.79 6.43
C GLY A 433 14.80 -24.33 6.73
N TRP A 434 14.14 -23.75 7.73
CA TRP A 434 14.39 -22.38 8.13
C TRP A 434 15.70 -22.26 8.90
N LYS A 435 16.53 -21.28 8.54
CA LYS A 435 17.59 -20.75 9.39
C LYS A 435 16.95 -19.86 10.45
N VAL A 436 16.81 -20.39 11.66
CA VAL A 436 16.13 -19.69 12.75
C VAL A 436 17.06 -18.64 13.37
N ARG A 437 16.62 -17.38 13.39
CA ARG A 437 17.33 -16.26 14.01
C ARG A 437 16.51 -15.66 15.13
N ALA A 438 17.09 -15.61 16.33
CA ALA A 438 16.45 -14.95 17.45
C ALA A 438 16.48 -13.43 17.29
N ILE A 439 15.34 -12.78 17.50
CA ILE A 439 15.20 -11.33 17.52
C ILE A 439 14.56 -10.88 18.83
N ARG A 440 14.68 -9.59 19.14
CA ARG A 440 13.92 -8.98 20.24
C ARG A 440 12.67 -8.30 19.68
N ARG A 441 11.57 -8.38 20.41
CA ARG A 441 10.35 -7.69 20.00
C ARG A 441 10.52 -6.17 19.97
N ILE A 442 9.97 -5.55 18.94
CA ILE A 442 9.82 -4.10 18.81
C ILE A 442 8.35 -3.77 19.01
N ARG A 443 8.04 -3.09 20.12
CA ARG A 443 6.67 -2.71 20.45
C ARG A 443 6.25 -1.54 19.58
N ASN A 444 5.05 -1.63 18.99
CA ASN A 444 4.36 -0.48 18.46
C ASN A 444 3.87 0.41 19.61
N PRO A 445 4.40 1.62 19.79
CA PRO A 445 4.06 2.48 20.92
C PRO A 445 2.58 2.88 20.94
N ARG A 446 1.92 2.92 19.77
CA ARG A 446 0.52 3.33 19.61
C ARG A 446 -0.46 2.15 19.72
N ALA A 447 0.02 0.91 19.74
CA ALA A 447 -0.83 -0.26 19.88
C ALA A 447 -1.34 -0.41 21.32
N SER A 448 -2.63 -0.77 21.45
CA SER A 448 -3.16 -1.25 22.72
C SER A 448 -2.43 -2.52 23.16
N ARG A 449 -2.31 -2.74 24.47
CA ARG A 449 -1.75 -3.97 25.02
C ARG A 449 -2.51 -5.20 24.49
N ASP A 450 -1.78 -6.25 24.14
CA ASP A 450 -2.28 -7.53 23.63
C ASP A 450 -3.05 -7.41 22.29
N ALA A 451 -2.99 -6.24 21.63
CA ALA A 451 -3.51 -6.08 20.29
C ALA A 451 -2.62 -6.78 19.27
N TYR A 452 -3.23 -7.19 18.16
CA TYR A 452 -2.49 -7.92 17.12
C TYR A 452 -1.33 -7.16 16.53
N ASN A 453 -1.43 -5.83 16.49
CA ASN A 453 -0.44 -4.93 15.92
C ASN A 453 0.66 -4.53 16.91
N GLU A 454 0.62 -5.05 18.15
CA GLU A 454 1.53 -4.64 19.22
C GLU A 454 2.99 -4.92 18.92
N TRP A 455 3.29 -6.01 18.21
CA TRP A 455 4.67 -6.48 18.00
C TRP A 455 5.11 -6.44 16.54
N ASN A 456 4.28 -5.92 15.66
CA ASN A 456 4.46 -5.98 14.20
C ASN A 456 5.69 -5.22 13.72
N TYR A 457 6.11 -4.19 14.47
CA TYR A 457 7.32 -3.42 14.15
C TYR A 457 8.60 -4.26 14.25
N SER A 458 8.53 -5.45 14.85
CA SER A 458 9.64 -6.41 14.80
C SER A 458 9.98 -6.85 13.36
N LYS A 459 9.07 -6.65 12.39
CA LYS A 459 9.34 -6.83 10.96
C LYS A 459 10.55 -6.00 10.47
N PHE A 460 10.91 -4.93 11.17
CA PHE A 460 12.09 -4.13 10.81
C PHE A 460 13.41 -4.91 10.92
N TRP A 461 13.45 -6.00 11.69
CA TRP A 461 14.63 -6.87 11.78
C TRP A 461 15.02 -7.50 10.43
N LEU A 462 14.14 -7.50 9.43
CA LEU A 462 14.47 -7.91 8.05
C LEU A 462 15.69 -7.15 7.50
N TRP A 463 15.83 -5.87 7.84
CA TRP A 463 16.94 -5.04 7.39
C TRP A 463 18.27 -5.38 8.07
N THR A 464 18.30 -6.27 9.07
CA THR A 464 19.54 -6.73 9.71
C THR A 464 20.13 -7.98 9.06
N LEU A 465 19.45 -8.57 8.08
CA LEU A 465 19.88 -9.75 7.31
C LEU A 465 20.97 -9.41 6.28
N THR A 466 22.00 -8.69 6.71
CA THR A 466 23.03 -8.04 5.87
C THR A 466 23.99 -9.00 5.15
N GLU A 467 23.95 -10.30 5.48
CA GLU A 467 24.61 -11.32 4.67
C GLU A 467 23.96 -11.53 3.28
N TYR A 468 22.71 -11.08 3.11
CA TYR A 468 21.98 -11.14 1.84
C TYR A 468 21.95 -9.77 1.15
N GLU A 469 22.03 -9.77 -0.17
CA GLU A 469 21.81 -8.57 -1.00
C GLU A 469 20.32 -8.33 -1.25
N ARG A 470 19.55 -9.41 -1.35
CA ARG A 470 18.13 -9.40 -1.65
C ARG A 470 17.39 -10.38 -0.76
N VAL A 471 16.31 -9.92 -0.14
CA VAL A 471 15.41 -10.77 0.63
C VAL A 471 13.99 -10.61 0.09
N ILE A 472 13.34 -11.73 -0.21
CA ILE A 472 11.89 -11.77 -0.42
C ILE A 472 11.26 -12.09 0.93
N PHE A 473 10.66 -11.09 1.56
CA PHE A 473 9.86 -11.30 2.75
C PHE A 473 8.52 -11.93 2.39
N LEU A 474 8.10 -12.89 3.20
CA LEU A 474 6.80 -13.56 3.14
C LEU A 474 6.18 -13.59 4.55
N ASP A 475 4.98 -13.05 4.71
CA ASP A 475 4.17 -13.33 5.90
C ASP A 475 3.92 -14.84 6.04
N ALA A 476 3.74 -15.32 7.28
CA ALA A 476 3.60 -16.75 7.56
C ALA A 476 2.26 -17.34 7.09
N ASP A 477 1.36 -16.53 6.53
CA ASP A 477 0.03 -16.89 6.02
C ASP A 477 -0.08 -16.82 4.50
N LEU A 478 1.06 -17.05 3.83
CA LEU A 478 1.17 -17.24 2.40
C LEU A 478 1.45 -18.70 2.02
N LEU A 479 1.11 -19.06 0.79
CA LEU A 479 1.47 -20.32 0.15
C LEU A 479 2.13 -20.05 -1.19
N VAL A 480 3.41 -20.39 -1.32
CA VAL A 480 4.17 -20.29 -2.57
C VAL A 480 3.79 -21.46 -3.49
N GLN A 481 3.32 -21.15 -4.69
CA GLN A 481 2.85 -22.14 -5.66
C GLN A 481 3.76 -22.27 -6.88
N ARG A 482 4.60 -21.26 -7.15
CA ARG A 482 5.57 -21.24 -8.26
C ARG A 482 6.87 -20.58 -7.80
N PRO A 483 7.99 -20.81 -8.53
CA PRO A 483 9.23 -20.06 -8.35
C PRO A 483 8.99 -18.56 -8.20
N MET A 484 9.55 -17.94 -7.15
CA MET A 484 9.48 -16.48 -6.92
C MET A 484 10.80 -15.78 -7.26
N GLU A 485 11.75 -16.52 -7.83
CA GLU A 485 13.11 -16.09 -8.13
C GLU A 485 13.20 -14.82 -8.98
N PRO A 486 12.32 -14.58 -10.00
CA PRO A 486 12.34 -13.33 -10.74
C PRO A 486 12.23 -12.09 -9.86
N LEU A 487 11.57 -12.18 -8.71
CA LEU A 487 11.41 -11.04 -7.80
C LEU A 487 12.74 -10.59 -7.17
N PHE A 488 13.78 -11.43 -7.09
CA PHE A 488 15.11 -11.02 -6.61
C PHE A 488 15.79 -9.99 -7.53
N ALA A 489 15.33 -9.84 -8.79
CA ALA A 489 15.80 -8.80 -9.69
C ALA A 489 15.33 -7.38 -9.29
N MET A 490 14.27 -7.28 -8.48
CA MET A 490 13.58 -6.02 -8.22
C MET A 490 14.20 -5.24 -7.06
N PRO A 491 14.21 -3.89 -7.10
CA PRO A 491 14.75 -3.05 -6.03
C PRO A 491 13.85 -3.00 -4.79
N GLU A 492 14.42 -2.50 -3.69
CA GLU A 492 13.63 -2.14 -2.50
C GLU A 492 12.81 -0.85 -2.71
N VAL A 493 11.57 -0.71 -2.22
CA VAL A 493 10.64 -1.79 -1.87
C VAL A 493 9.83 -2.12 -3.12
N SER A 494 9.86 -3.39 -3.55
CA SER A 494 8.94 -3.88 -4.57
C SER A 494 7.89 -4.77 -3.92
N ALA A 495 6.62 -4.49 -4.19
CA ALA A 495 5.47 -5.15 -3.56
C ALA A 495 4.23 -5.05 -4.45
N THR A 496 3.18 -5.80 -4.12
CA THR A 496 1.89 -5.70 -4.82
C THR A 496 1.04 -4.56 -4.28
N GLY A 497 0.19 -3.97 -5.12
CA GLY A 497 -0.79 -2.98 -4.67
C GLY A 497 -1.80 -3.53 -3.65
N ASN A 498 -2.33 -2.64 -2.83
CA ASN A 498 -3.42 -2.87 -1.89
C ASN A 498 -4.51 -1.79 -2.11
N ASN A 499 -5.48 -1.66 -1.20
CA ASN A 499 -6.46 -0.56 -1.24
C ASN A 499 -5.76 0.81 -1.28
N GLY A 500 -6.29 1.77 -2.05
CA GLY A 500 -5.75 3.13 -2.19
C GLY A 500 -4.35 3.18 -2.81
N THR A 501 -3.50 4.06 -2.29
CA THR A 501 -2.15 4.35 -2.82
C THR A 501 -1.05 3.47 -2.20
N TYR A 502 -1.46 2.38 -1.54
CA TYR A 502 -0.64 1.62 -0.62
C TYR A 502 -0.21 0.27 -1.20
N PHE A 503 0.97 -0.21 -0.81
CA PHE A 503 1.38 -1.59 -1.06
C PHE A 503 0.97 -2.52 0.07
N ASN A 504 0.77 -3.80 -0.27
CA ASN A 504 0.60 -4.88 0.70
C ASN A 504 1.97 -5.35 1.22
N SER A 505 2.15 -5.41 2.53
CA SER A 505 3.45 -5.77 3.14
C SER A 505 3.67 -7.27 3.32
N GLY A 506 2.77 -8.13 2.82
CA GLY A 506 2.86 -9.58 2.97
C GLY A 506 3.89 -10.24 2.06
N VAL A 507 4.14 -9.66 0.90
CA VAL A 507 5.28 -10.00 0.04
C VAL A 507 6.02 -8.72 -0.31
N MET A 508 7.29 -8.64 0.07
CA MET A 508 8.13 -7.48 -0.21
C MET A 508 9.52 -7.92 -0.61
N VAL A 509 10.09 -7.25 -1.61
CA VAL A 509 11.52 -7.32 -1.91
C VAL A 509 12.23 -6.23 -1.11
N VAL A 510 13.19 -6.63 -0.27
CA VAL A 510 13.99 -5.73 0.57
C VAL A 510 15.48 -5.90 0.30
N GLU A 511 16.24 -4.85 0.56
CA GLU A 511 17.69 -4.78 0.47
C GLU A 511 18.26 -4.57 1.88
N PRO A 512 18.60 -5.65 2.60
CA PRO A 512 18.99 -5.56 4.00
C PRO A 512 20.12 -4.56 4.23
N CYS A 513 19.90 -3.66 5.18
CA CYS A 513 20.86 -2.64 5.58
C CYS A 513 20.66 -2.23 7.03
N GLU A 514 21.69 -2.43 7.85
CA GLU A 514 21.67 -2.14 9.29
C GLU A 514 21.31 -0.67 9.60
N CYS A 515 21.72 0.28 8.76
CA CYS A 515 21.34 1.68 8.95
C CYS A 515 19.85 1.93 8.64
N THR A 516 19.25 1.20 7.69
CA THR A 516 17.80 1.27 7.44
C THR A 516 17.04 0.70 8.63
N PHE A 517 17.51 -0.39 9.23
CA PHE A 517 16.95 -0.89 10.49
C PHE A 517 16.96 0.19 11.58
N ARG A 518 18.09 0.89 11.78
CA ARG A 518 18.20 1.98 12.77
C ARG A 518 17.28 3.16 12.45
N LEU A 519 17.13 3.51 11.18
CA LEU A 519 16.18 4.54 10.73
C LEU A 519 14.76 4.14 11.14
N LEU A 520 14.33 2.92 10.79
CA LEU A 520 13.00 2.41 11.09
C LEU A 520 12.75 2.32 12.60
N ALA A 521 13.66 1.67 13.35
CA ALA A 521 13.53 1.47 14.78
C ALA A 521 13.64 2.78 15.59
N GLY A 522 14.44 3.74 15.11
CA GLY A 522 14.64 5.03 15.77
C GLY A 522 13.44 5.97 15.68
N HIS A 523 12.59 5.81 14.67
CA HIS A 523 11.45 6.71 14.40
C HIS A 523 10.08 6.09 14.68
N VAL A 524 10.01 4.96 15.39
CA VAL A 524 8.74 4.29 15.73
C VAL A 524 7.77 5.17 16.52
N GLY A 525 8.30 6.14 17.29
CA GLY A 525 7.52 7.14 18.02
C GLY A 525 7.06 8.30 17.13
N ASP A 526 7.79 8.60 16.07
CA ASP A 526 7.61 9.83 15.28
C ASP A 526 6.70 9.61 14.08
N ILE A 527 6.82 8.47 13.40
CA ILE A 527 6.04 8.14 12.21
C ILE A 527 4.72 7.48 12.62
N GLU A 528 3.62 8.05 12.14
CA GLU A 528 2.28 7.54 12.35
C GLU A 528 1.92 6.54 11.25
N SER A 529 1.46 5.35 11.64
CA SER A 529 1.02 4.32 10.70
C SER A 529 -0.46 4.51 10.38
N TYR A 530 -0.82 4.64 9.10
CA TYR A 530 -2.21 4.90 8.68
C TYR A 530 -3.21 3.83 9.15
N ASN A 531 -2.77 2.57 9.32
CA ASN A 531 -3.58 1.47 9.83
C ASN A 531 -3.14 0.99 11.22
N GLY A 532 -2.22 1.71 11.86
CA GLY A 532 -1.63 1.34 13.13
C GLY A 532 -0.75 0.09 13.11
N GLY A 533 -0.47 -0.54 11.96
CA GLY A 533 0.37 -1.74 11.81
C GLY A 533 1.71 -1.47 11.13
N ASP A 534 2.49 -2.52 10.90
CA ASP A 534 3.75 -2.47 10.14
C ASP A 534 3.55 -2.03 8.69
N GLN A 535 2.50 -2.51 8.02
CA GLN A 535 2.20 -2.10 6.64
C GLN A 535 2.03 -0.59 6.53
N GLY A 536 1.25 0.01 7.43
CA GLY A 536 1.04 1.46 7.38
C GLY A 536 2.30 2.25 7.68
N TYR A 537 3.11 1.78 8.63
CA TYR A 537 4.41 2.40 8.91
C TYR A 537 5.34 2.36 7.70
N LEU A 538 5.48 1.18 7.07
CA LEU A 538 6.35 0.99 5.92
C LEU A 538 5.89 1.80 4.70
N ASN A 539 4.57 1.97 4.50
CA ASN A 539 4.04 2.82 3.43
C ASN A 539 4.32 4.32 3.65
N GLU A 540 4.45 4.78 4.90
CA GLU A 540 4.86 6.17 5.16
C GLU A 540 6.37 6.37 4.95
N VAL A 541 7.19 5.36 5.25
CA VAL A 541 8.67 5.44 5.09
C VAL A 541 9.09 5.26 3.62
N PHE A 542 8.52 4.25 2.95
CA PHE A 542 8.86 3.88 1.58
C PHE A 542 7.75 4.32 0.62
N SER A 543 7.54 5.63 0.52
CA SER A 543 6.50 6.19 -0.34
C SER A 543 6.81 6.01 -1.84
N TRP A 544 8.09 5.94 -2.22
CA TRP A 544 8.50 5.52 -3.55
C TRP A 544 8.70 4.00 -3.59
N TRP A 545 7.71 3.27 -4.09
CA TRP A 545 7.73 1.80 -4.17
C TRP A 545 7.34 1.33 -5.56
N HIS A 546 7.74 0.11 -5.90
CA HIS A 546 7.61 -0.43 -7.25
C HIS A 546 6.56 -1.55 -7.30
N ARG A 547 5.57 -1.40 -8.19
CA ARG A 547 4.44 -2.32 -8.27
C ARG A 547 4.82 -3.63 -8.94
N LEU A 548 4.64 -4.72 -8.20
CA LEU A 548 4.62 -6.08 -8.71
C LEU A 548 3.20 -6.47 -9.15
N PRO A 549 3.05 -7.35 -10.15
CA PRO A 549 1.73 -7.85 -10.51
C PRO A 549 1.11 -8.63 -9.34
N SER A 550 -0.21 -8.54 -9.19
CA SER A 550 -0.99 -9.20 -8.12
C SER A 550 -0.73 -10.70 -8.02
N HIS A 551 -0.32 -11.36 -9.11
CA HIS A 551 0.09 -12.77 -9.09
C HIS A 551 1.33 -13.05 -8.22
N ALA A 552 2.16 -12.05 -7.89
CA ALA A 552 3.26 -12.18 -6.95
C ALA A 552 2.78 -12.39 -5.49
N ASN A 553 1.60 -11.86 -5.15
CA ASN A 553 0.98 -11.90 -3.82
C ASN A 553 -0.55 -11.90 -3.97
N TYR A 554 -1.09 -13.04 -4.40
CA TYR A 554 -2.50 -13.11 -4.79
C TYR A 554 -3.40 -13.23 -3.56
N MET A 555 -4.07 -12.14 -3.18
CA MET A 555 -4.93 -12.13 -2.01
C MET A 555 -6.18 -12.99 -2.20
N LYS A 556 -6.43 -13.88 -1.23
CA LYS A 556 -7.69 -14.63 -1.09
C LYS A 556 -8.79 -13.69 -0.59
N HIS A 557 -9.23 -12.78 -1.47
CA HIS A 557 -10.26 -11.78 -1.18
C HIS A 557 -11.21 -11.59 -2.36
N PHE A 558 -12.51 -11.63 -2.08
CA PHE A 558 -13.64 -11.41 -2.98
C PHE A 558 -14.40 -10.18 -2.49
N TRP A 559 -14.19 -9.05 -3.16
CA TRP A 559 -14.64 -7.75 -2.66
C TRP A 559 -16.16 -7.62 -2.68
N GLU A 560 -16.72 -6.89 -1.72
CA GLU A 560 -18.13 -6.51 -1.77
C GLU A 560 -18.40 -5.67 -3.03
N GLY A 561 -19.39 -6.09 -3.83
CA GLY A 561 -19.68 -5.47 -5.13
C GLY A 561 -18.93 -6.07 -6.32
N ASP A 562 -18.06 -7.08 -6.14
CA ASP A 562 -17.51 -7.84 -7.28
C ASP A 562 -18.65 -8.43 -8.12
N THR A 563 -18.56 -8.27 -9.45
CA THR A 563 -19.49 -8.93 -10.37
C THR A 563 -19.28 -10.46 -10.31
N ALA A 564 -20.30 -11.23 -10.67
CA ALA A 564 -20.18 -12.69 -10.75
C ALA A 564 -19.01 -13.14 -11.65
N GLU A 565 -18.73 -12.39 -12.70
CA GLU A 565 -17.61 -12.61 -13.62
C GLU A 565 -16.26 -12.38 -12.95
N ARG A 566 -16.09 -11.29 -12.19
CA ARG A 566 -14.85 -11.02 -11.42
C ARG A 566 -14.62 -12.06 -10.35
N ALA A 567 -15.65 -12.41 -9.58
CA ALA A 567 -15.57 -13.48 -8.59
C ALA A 567 -15.19 -14.82 -9.23
N ALA A 568 -15.76 -15.15 -10.40
CA ALA A 568 -15.41 -16.35 -11.14
C ALA A 568 -13.96 -16.32 -11.67
N ALA A 569 -13.48 -15.17 -12.17
CA ALA A 569 -12.09 -15.00 -12.59
C ALA A 569 -11.11 -15.23 -11.42
N ARG A 570 -11.40 -14.64 -10.24
CA ARG A 570 -10.60 -14.89 -9.02
C ARG A 570 -10.58 -16.37 -8.64
N ARG A 571 -11.73 -17.06 -8.67
CA ARG A 571 -11.78 -18.50 -8.42
C ARG A 571 -10.95 -19.29 -9.42
N ARG A 572 -10.97 -18.92 -10.72
CA ARG A 572 -10.12 -19.58 -11.73
C ARG A 572 -8.64 -19.46 -11.40
N VAL A 573 -8.17 -18.29 -10.97
CA VAL A 573 -6.77 -18.11 -10.53
C VAL A 573 -6.45 -18.99 -9.33
N LEU A 574 -7.32 -18.97 -8.30
CA LEU A 574 -7.16 -19.80 -7.10
C LEU A 574 -7.32 -21.31 -7.37
N ALA A 575 -7.97 -21.72 -8.46
CA ALA A 575 -8.21 -23.11 -8.83
C ALA A 575 -7.26 -23.65 -9.91
N ALA A 576 -6.49 -22.79 -10.59
CA ALA A 576 -5.69 -23.15 -11.76
C ALA A 576 -4.63 -24.24 -11.48
N ASP A 577 -4.67 -25.34 -12.23
CA ASP A 577 -3.65 -26.41 -12.18
C ASP A 577 -3.10 -26.63 -13.61
N PRO A 578 -1.81 -26.34 -13.88
CA PRO A 578 -0.79 -25.87 -12.95
C PRO A 578 -1.12 -24.47 -12.37
N PRO A 579 -0.60 -24.14 -11.17
CA PRO A 579 -0.75 -22.81 -10.58
C PRO A 579 -0.34 -21.69 -11.53
N VAL A 580 -1.06 -20.55 -11.49
CA VAL A 580 -0.72 -19.35 -12.27
C VAL A 580 -0.18 -18.21 -11.41
N ALA A 581 -0.64 -18.09 -10.16
CA ALA A 581 -0.09 -17.16 -9.18
C ALA A 581 1.21 -17.72 -8.59
N LEU A 582 2.16 -16.84 -8.26
CA LEU A 582 3.39 -17.21 -7.57
C LEU A 582 3.11 -17.56 -6.11
N ALA A 583 2.27 -16.77 -5.43
CA ALA A 583 1.86 -17.02 -4.06
C ALA A 583 0.38 -16.66 -3.84
N VAL A 584 -0.27 -17.35 -2.90
CA VAL A 584 -1.62 -17.02 -2.42
C VAL A 584 -1.55 -16.58 -0.97
N HIS A 585 -2.12 -15.42 -0.67
CA HIS A 585 -2.16 -14.80 0.66
C HIS A 585 -3.51 -15.05 1.33
N PHE A 586 -3.51 -15.76 2.46
CA PHE A 586 -4.73 -16.16 3.15
C PHE A 586 -5.20 -15.10 4.14
N VAL A 587 -6.05 -14.17 3.68
CA VAL A 587 -6.81 -13.26 4.56
C VAL A 587 -8.00 -14.01 5.19
N GLY A 588 -8.59 -13.47 6.25
CA GLY A 588 -9.62 -14.16 7.05
C GLY A 588 -9.05 -15.26 7.95
N LEU A 589 -9.87 -16.18 8.45
CA LEU A 589 -9.39 -17.33 9.21
C LEU A 589 -8.40 -18.15 8.37
N LYS A 590 -7.24 -18.45 8.96
CA LYS A 590 -6.17 -19.17 8.27
C LYS A 590 -6.55 -20.66 8.09
N PRO A 591 -6.07 -21.34 7.03
CA PRO A 591 -6.45 -22.72 6.74
C PRO A 591 -6.22 -23.70 7.90
N TRP A 592 -5.14 -23.52 8.66
CA TRP A 592 -4.81 -24.38 9.80
C TRP A 592 -5.75 -24.21 11.00
N PHE A 593 -6.49 -23.11 11.09
CA PHE A 593 -7.52 -22.88 12.10
C PHE A 593 -8.89 -23.46 11.71
N CYS A 594 -9.09 -23.82 10.46
CA CYS A 594 -10.27 -24.51 9.96
C CYS A 594 -10.05 -26.02 9.97
N PHE A 595 -11.12 -26.81 9.96
CA PHE A 595 -11.01 -28.22 9.54
C PHE A 595 -10.70 -28.30 8.04
N ARG A 596 -10.12 -29.41 7.57
CA ARG A 596 -9.69 -29.58 6.18
C ARG A 596 -10.84 -29.71 5.17
N ASP A 597 -12.04 -30.02 5.64
CA ASP A 597 -13.16 -30.39 4.78
C ASP A 597 -13.71 -29.22 3.94
N TYR A 598 -13.61 -27.97 4.43
CA TYR A 598 -13.99 -26.74 3.71
C TYR A 598 -13.38 -25.52 4.39
N ASP A 599 -13.38 -24.38 3.70
CA ASP A 599 -12.94 -23.10 4.26
C ASP A 599 -13.94 -22.58 5.31
N CYS A 600 -13.57 -22.62 6.58
CA CYS A 600 -14.46 -22.24 7.68
C CYS A 600 -14.85 -20.74 7.69
N ASN A 601 -14.21 -19.91 6.86
CA ASN A 601 -14.65 -18.53 6.63
C ASN A 601 -16.10 -18.46 6.10
N TRP A 602 -16.60 -19.49 5.40
CA TRP A 602 -17.98 -19.56 4.91
C TRP A 602 -19.04 -19.41 6.01
N ASN A 603 -18.75 -19.93 7.21
CA ASN A 603 -19.69 -19.93 8.33
C ASN A 603 -19.78 -18.59 9.06
N VAL A 604 -18.86 -17.65 8.80
CA VAL A 604 -18.80 -16.37 9.50
C VAL A 604 -19.17 -15.27 8.49
N PRO A 605 -20.36 -14.64 8.60
CA PRO A 605 -20.83 -13.69 7.58
C PRO A 605 -19.81 -12.61 7.21
N ALA A 606 -19.16 -12.00 8.20
CA ALA A 606 -18.15 -10.95 7.99
C ALA A 606 -16.83 -11.44 7.37
N LEU A 607 -16.61 -12.76 7.29
CA LEU A 607 -15.41 -13.35 6.70
C LEU A 607 -15.67 -14.05 5.36
N ARG A 608 -16.91 -14.09 4.88
CA ARG A 608 -17.26 -14.74 3.60
C ARG A 608 -16.52 -14.16 2.41
N GLN A 609 -16.20 -12.87 2.44
CA GLN A 609 -15.35 -12.23 1.44
C GLN A 609 -13.94 -12.85 1.35
N PHE A 610 -13.51 -13.60 2.35
CA PHE A 610 -12.23 -14.30 2.36
C PHE A 610 -12.38 -15.82 2.16
N ALA A 611 -13.56 -16.34 1.87
CA ALA A 611 -13.79 -17.78 1.77
C ALA A 611 -13.46 -18.31 0.36
N SER A 612 -12.65 -19.38 0.28
CA SER A 612 -12.43 -20.16 -0.95
C SER A 612 -11.97 -21.58 -0.62
N ASP A 613 -12.77 -22.56 -1.03
CA ASP A 613 -12.44 -23.97 -0.86
C ASP A 613 -11.30 -24.40 -1.76
N GLU A 614 -11.14 -23.76 -2.93
CA GLU A 614 -10.03 -24.04 -3.85
C GLU A 614 -8.69 -23.65 -3.24
N ALA A 615 -8.61 -22.44 -2.66
CA ALA A 615 -7.42 -21.99 -1.94
C ALA A 615 -7.17 -22.86 -0.69
N HIS A 616 -8.23 -23.20 0.05
CA HIS A 616 -8.13 -24.06 1.24
C HIS A 616 -7.60 -25.46 0.91
N ALA A 617 -8.15 -26.09 -0.13
CA ALA A 617 -7.70 -27.40 -0.61
C ALA A 617 -6.24 -27.39 -1.05
N ARG A 618 -5.78 -26.32 -1.72
CA ARG A 618 -4.35 -26.15 -2.07
C ARG A 618 -3.45 -26.10 -0.86
N TRP A 619 -3.84 -25.36 0.18
CA TRP A 619 -3.06 -25.31 1.41
C TRP A 619 -2.93 -26.71 2.02
N TRP A 620 -4.01 -27.48 2.06
CA TRP A 620 -3.98 -28.86 2.56
C TRP A 620 -3.15 -29.82 1.70
N LYS A 621 -3.10 -29.64 0.37
CA LYS A 621 -2.21 -30.40 -0.52
C LYS A 621 -0.74 -30.22 -0.15
N VAL A 622 -0.33 -28.98 0.19
CA VAL A 622 1.05 -28.70 0.62
C VAL A 622 1.30 -29.22 2.04
N HIS A 623 0.35 -29.02 2.96
CA HIS A 623 0.45 -29.57 4.31
C HIS A 623 0.64 -31.10 4.29
N ASP A 624 -0.10 -31.82 3.45
CA ASP A 624 -0.06 -33.28 3.39
C ASP A 624 1.27 -33.79 2.78
N ALA A 625 1.96 -32.96 2.01
CA ALA A 625 3.32 -33.23 1.53
C ALA A 625 4.41 -32.99 2.60
N MET A 626 4.08 -32.35 3.74
CA MET A 626 5.04 -32.16 4.82
C MET A 626 5.42 -33.49 5.49
N PRO A 627 6.65 -33.60 6.02
CA PRO A 627 7.05 -34.71 6.89
C PRO A 627 6.03 -34.96 8.02
N PRO A 628 5.65 -36.22 8.33
CA PRO A 628 4.66 -36.53 9.36
C PRO A 628 4.91 -35.84 10.71
N ARG A 629 6.18 -35.76 11.12
CA ARG A 629 6.60 -35.09 12.37
C ARG A 629 6.25 -33.59 12.43
N LEU A 630 6.16 -32.91 11.29
CA LEU A 630 5.86 -31.48 11.22
C LEU A 630 4.36 -31.22 11.18
N ARG A 631 3.56 -32.13 10.63
CA ARG A 631 2.08 -32.01 10.58
C ARG A 631 1.44 -31.92 11.96
N GLY A 632 2.07 -32.51 12.99
CA GLY A 632 1.61 -32.41 14.38
C GLY A 632 1.64 -30.99 14.97
N PHE A 633 2.35 -30.05 14.33
CA PHE A 633 2.35 -28.64 14.73
C PHE A 633 1.13 -27.86 14.21
N CYS A 634 0.28 -28.52 13.41
CA CYS A 634 -0.95 -27.96 12.85
C CYS A 634 -2.22 -28.54 13.50
N LEU A 635 -2.09 -29.15 14.68
CA LEU A 635 -3.24 -29.64 15.45
C LEU A 635 -4.08 -28.47 15.97
N LEU A 636 -5.39 -28.71 16.09
CA LEU A 636 -6.33 -27.77 16.67
C LEU A 636 -6.43 -28.02 18.17
N ASP A 637 -6.36 -26.96 18.97
CA ASP A 637 -6.74 -27.05 20.38
C ASP A 637 -8.27 -27.20 20.54
N GLU A 638 -8.70 -27.62 21.72
CA GLU A 638 -10.12 -27.87 22.01
C GLU A 638 -10.98 -26.60 21.94
N ARG A 639 -10.40 -25.43 22.24
CA ARG A 639 -11.10 -24.15 22.18
C ARG A 639 -11.41 -23.78 20.74
N GLN A 640 -10.45 -23.92 19.84
CA GLN A 640 -10.64 -23.67 18.41
C GLN A 640 -11.65 -24.66 17.81
N LYS A 641 -11.61 -25.94 18.18
CA LYS A 641 -12.64 -26.91 17.77
C LYS A 641 -14.04 -26.50 18.24
N ALA A 642 -14.18 -26.04 19.49
CA ALA A 642 -15.45 -25.54 20.01
C ALA A 642 -15.94 -24.30 19.23
N LEU A 643 -15.06 -23.37 18.90
CA LEU A 643 -15.37 -22.20 18.08
C LEU A 643 -15.85 -22.58 16.67
N LEU A 644 -15.19 -23.53 16.00
CA LEU A 644 -15.63 -24.03 14.68
C LEU A 644 -17.03 -24.66 14.74
N ARG A 645 -17.32 -25.44 15.79
CA ARG A 645 -18.66 -26.02 16.01
C ARG A 645 -19.71 -24.93 16.23
N TRP A 646 -19.37 -23.91 17.02
CA TRP A 646 -20.25 -22.77 17.28
C TRP A 646 -20.58 -21.99 16.01
N ASP A 647 -19.56 -21.65 15.21
CA ASP A 647 -19.73 -20.90 13.95
C ASP A 647 -20.61 -21.69 12.96
N ALA A 648 -20.39 -23.00 12.82
CA ALA A 648 -21.26 -23.86 12.00
C ALA A 648 -22.71 -23.93 12.51
N ALA A 649 -22.92 -23.98 13.83
CA ALA A 649 -24.26 -23.97 14.42
C ALA A 649 -25.00 -22.65 14.18
N ARG A 650 -24.29 -21.51 14.30
CA ARG A 650 -24.82 -20.17 14.00
C ARG A 650 -25.17 -20.03 12.52
N ALA A 651 -24.32 -20.50 11.61
CA ALA A 651 -24.60 -20.51 10.18
C ALA A 651 -25.82 -21.37 9.82
N ARG A 652 -25.97 -22.53 10.47
CA ARG A 652 -27.16 -23.39 10.35
C ARG A 652 -28.43 -22.70 10.81
N GLU A 653 -28.41 -22.07 11.98
CA GLU A 653 -29.56 -21.34 12.53
C GLU A 653 -29.95 -20.15 11.65
N ALA A 654 -28.97 -19.48 11.06
CA ALA A 654 -29.20 -18.42 10.08
C ALA A 654 -29.62 -18.93 8.70
N ASN A 655 -29.74 -20.25 8.51
CA ASN A 655 -30.01 -20.90 7.22
C ASN A 655 -29.13 -20.34 6.09
N ALA A 656 -27.83 -20.27 6.36
CA ALA A 656 -26.83 -19.74 5.43
C ALA A 656 -26.90 -20.46 4.07
N SER A 657 -27.07 -19.66 3.00
CA SER A 657 -27.34 -20.15 1.63
C SER A 657 -26.18 -20.91 0.99
N ASP A 658 -24.96 -20.75 1.49
CA ASP A 658 -23.76 -21.44 0.98
C ASP A 658 -23.71 -22.93 1.38
N GLY A 659 -24.47 -23.35 2.41
CA GLY A 659 -24.62 -24.76 2.79
C GLY A 659 -23.42 -25.42 3.49
N HIS A 660 -22.29 -24.73 3.68
CA HIS A 660 -21.06 -25.34 4.24
C HIS A 660 -21.22 -25.83 5.68
N TRP A 661 -22.11 -25.21 6.46
CA TRP A 661 -22.46 -25.64 7.81
C TRP A 661 -23.05 -27.07 7.87
N GLY A 662 -23.49 -27.61 6.74
CA GLY A 662 -24.01 -28.97 6.61
C GLY A 662 -22.94 -30.03 6.30
N VAL A 663 -21.71 -29.62 5.96
CA VAL A 663 -20.63 -30.54 5.56
C VAL A 663 -20.18 -31.40 6.74
N ARG A 664 -20.09 -32.71 6.52
CA ARG A 664 -19.59 -33.66 7.52
C ARG A 664 -18.07 -33.54 7.65
N ILE A 665 -17.61 -33.15 8.83
CA ILE A 665 -16.17 -33.06 9.16
C ILE A 665 -15.55 -34.47 9.26
N ALA A 666 -14.68 -34.80 8.30
CA ALA A 666 -13.85 -36.00 8.25
C ALA A 666 -12.39 -35.74 8.68
N ASP A 667 -11.99 -34.48 8.91
CA ASP A 667 -10.66 -34.14 9.42
C ASP A 667 -10.28 -34.97 10.67
N PRO A 668 -9.18 -35.75 10.63
CA PRO A 668 -8.71 -36.52 11.78
C PRO A 668 -8.43 -35.67 13.01
N ARG A 669 -8.06 -34.39 12.83
CA ARG A 669 -7.80 -33.45 13.94
C ARG A 669 -9.03 -33.21 14.80
N ARG A 670 -10.24 -33.54 14.31
CA ARG A 670 -11.46 -33.50 15.11
C ARG A 670 -11.36 -34.33 16.38
N SER A 671 -10.73 -35.52 16.31
CA SER A 671 -10.60 -36.46 17.43
C SER A 671 -9.20 -36.48 18.07
N MET A 672 -8.21 -35.77 17.51
CA MET A 672 -6.84 -35.71 18.04
C MET A 672 -6.65 -34.47 18.93
N CYS A 673 -6.15 -34.65 20.15
CA CYS A 673 -5.89 -33.55 21.08
C CYS A 673 -4.49 -32.96 20.86
N ALA A 674 -4.35 -31.63 21.01
CA ALA A 674 -3.04 -30.98 21.03
C ALA A 674 -2.44 -31.07 22.46
N GLY A 675 -1.58 -32.07 22.72
CA GLY A 675 -0.88 -32.23 24.01
C GLY A 675 -0.41 -33.67 24.29
N ASP A 676 0.50 -33.81 25.25
CA ASP A 676 1.06 -35.11 25.68
C ASP A 676 0.04 -35.91 26.52
N GLY A 677 -0.81 -36.69 25.86
CA GLY A 677 -1.40 -37.90 26.45
C GLY A 677 -2.65 -37.78 27.34
N GLU A 678 -3.24 -36.60 27.57
CA GLU A 678 -4.57 -36.52 28.19
C GLU A 678 -5.68 -36.74 27.15
N ALA A 679 -6.61 -37.65 27.46
CA ALA A 679 -7.82 -37.87 26.69
C ALA A 679 -8.58 -36.55 26.50
N CYS A 680 -9.00 -36.26 25.26
CA CYS A 680 -9.81 -35.09 24.90
C CYS A 680 -11.02 -35.01 25.83
N ARG A 681 -10.95 -34.18 26.87
CA ARG A 681 -12.14 -33.78 27.59
C ARG A 681 -12.83 -32.80 26.66
N GLU A 682 -13.85 -33.27 25.94
CA GLU A 682 -14.84 -32.40 25.30
C GLU A 682 -15.40 -31.50 26.40
N ARG A 683 -14.79 -30.32 26.60
CA ARG A 683 -15.45 -29.24 27.31
C ARG A 683 -16.45 -28.69 26.33
N GLU A 684 -17.59 -29.36 26.27
CA GLU A 684 -18.71 -28.96 25.45
C GLU A 684 -19.18 -27.60 25.94
N ILE A 685 -18.91 -26.54 25.16
CA ILE A 685 -19.41 -25.20 25.44
C ILE A 685 -20.81 -25.13 24.82
N ALA A 686 -21.74 -25.90 25.39
CA ALA A 686 -23.11 -25.94 24.93
C ALA A 686 -23.80 -24.59 25.25
N GLY A 687 -24.24 -23.89 24.21
CA GLY A 687 -25.10 -22.70 24.35
C GLY A 687 -24.45 -21.45 24.95
N ARG A 688 -23.13 -21.40 25.12
CA ARG A 688 -22.41 -20.20 25.58
C ARG A 688 -21.34 -19.79 24.57
N ARG A 689 -21.23 -18.49 24.30
CA ARG A 689 -20.03 -17.94 23.65
C ARG A 689 -18.86 -18.22 24.59
N VAL A 690 -17.75 -18.74 24.08
CA VAL A 690 -16.51 -18.79 24.85
C VAL A 690 -16.16 -17.34 25.20
N GLU A 691 -16.34 -16.91 26.45
CA GLU A 691 -15.83 -15.62 26.89
C GLU A 691 -14.30 -15.65 26.89
N GLY A 692 -13.70 -14.53 26.50
CA GLY A 692 -12.32 -14.44 26.05
C GLY A 692 -12.28 -14.37 24.53
N ASP A 693 -11.56 -13.39 24.01
CA ASP A 693 -11.36 -13.20 22.59
C ASP A 693 -10.99 -14.53 21.93
N ARG A 694 -11.59 -14.83 20.76
CA ARG A 694 -11.07 -15.89 19.87
C ARG A 694 -9.53 -15.80 19.96
N ILE A 695 -8.80 -16.91 19.88
CA ILE A 695 -7.33 -16.86 19.73
C ILE A 695 -6.93 -15.94 18.53
N THR A 696 -7.91 -15.46 17.76
CA THR A 696 -7.92 -14.29 16.89
C THR A 696 -8.28 -12.91 17.53
N THR A 697 -7.78 -12.49 18.70
CA THR A 697 -7.99 -11.10 19.23
C THR A 697 -7.59 -9.99 18.23
N SER A 698 -6.95 -10.40 17.13
CA SER A 698 -6.65 -9.65 15.92
C SER A 698 -7.80 -9.38 14.95
N TYR A 699 -8.70 -10.34 14.70
CA TYR A 699 -9.52 -10.28 13.50
C TYR A 699 -10.73 -9.35 13.60
N ALA A 700 -11.29 -9.17 14.80
CA ALA A 700 -12.37 -8.20 15.00
C ALA A 700 -11.91 -6.76 14.73
N LYS A 701 -10.62 -6.45 14.94
CA LYS A 701 -10.02 -5.14 14.63
C LYS A 701 -9.52 -5.01 13.19
N LEU A 702 -9.41 -6.12 12.45
CA LEU A 702 -8.99 -6.12 11.05
C LEU A 702 -10.15 -5.71 10.12
N ILE A 703 -11.39 -5.98 10.51
CA ILE A 703 -12.60 -5.62 9.74
C ILE A 703 -12.91 -4.11 9.85
N ASP A 704 -12.55 -3.46 10.97
CA ASP A 704 -12.78 -2.02 11.14
C ASP A 704 -11.70 -1.13 10.49
N ASN A 705 -10.59 -1.72 10.00
CA ASN A 705 -9.45 -0.98 9.42
C ASN A 705 -9.19 -1.31 7.93
N PHE A 706 -10.03 -2.14 7.31
CA PHE A 706 -10.12 -2.33 5.85
C PHE A 706 -11.43 -1.75 5.37
#